data_AF-B9D3Z0-F1
#
_entry.id   AF-B9D3Z0-F1
#
_cell.length_a   1.000
_cell.length_b   1.000
_cell.length_c   1.000
_cell.angle_alpha   90.00
_cell.angle_beta   90.00
_cell.angle_gamma   90.00
#
_symmetry.space_group_name_H-M   'P 1'
#
loop_
_entity.id
_entity.type
_entity.pdbx_description
1 polymer ?
#
loop_
_entity_poly.entity_id
_entity_poly.type
_entity_poly.pdbx_seq_one_letter_code
_entity_poly.pdbx_strand_id
1 'polypeptide(L)'
;MALTSKDINALYITLFNRIAEGDGQQYWLNAANKNSLEIKDVAAAMLATEPSKEYFSGKESNEDFINHIYTNLFSKDKSKDPEGVAFWTKSLNNGNSKEVVVSELLKAAEHGNYDDADAIRAQNLYLNKLKVADVGAKIIQKLPEKSTLAQKLAAFGNILKEITDKSTATEVATILKTQALINGVKTVGNKEFAKIIAAAFEGATQEQIERVIENLEKNGNFMYRQITDKDGFMKLFDSSDVGVKAQGVDYVVYKGIDGKYYKDEGGQKVVADISLAKLKISSVKLPTNEIYTFKTPVTKTEETLKAYTVQGILKERKEGDVLTVDKSSMLFGADKNISELLTDIKTLVTAYYSGKIYEFSLPENVNFRVLDTPANLQQKGVAEVLSLLAERVKSVDVNQENSLFELNILQFKNLKGKFTSPSDETLAIAKFGMFKDILALKENVLLKDSVANFKTALGNSSDLNALKSANSIDVTDEQGVLELTLVQYSLLRDKFIDANDTLLVSDVTGAVAASKAKDIFTLSANVSNLTISDFSNEDKINFKNLGVKEKISAQNLGLAANAGREIKNGDIYSVKMDENISGKDYGGKDFAELIAANKTAFKNTTSNQEGTKAVVAVQGKDVTQLYKIVADGNGTLESSEISLIGAITAEKDGASVGAVLNEQNILID
;
A
#
# COMPACT_ATOMS: atom_id res chain seq x y z
N MET A 1 21.64 -61.71 -18.40
CA MET A 1 20.88 -61.61 -17.13
C MET A 1 19.42 -61.34 -17.47
N ALA A 2 18.48 -61.79 -16.65
CA ALA A 2 17.07 -61.44 -16.83
C ALA A 2 16.87 -59.93 -16.63
N LEU A 3 15.97 -59.31 -17.38
CA LEU A 3 15.64 -57.90 -17.19
C LEU A 3 14.85 -57.70 -15.89
N THR A 4 14.99 -56.52 -15.31
CA THR A 4 14.36 -56.09 -14.07
C THR A 4 13.28 -55.04 -14.31
N SER A 5 12.44 -54.77 -13.30
CA SER A 5 11.46 -53.68 -13.35
C SER A 5 12.13 -52.31 -13.57
N LYS A 6 13.37 -52.14 -13.09
CA LYS A 6 14.17 -50.93 -13.30
C LYS A 6 14.45 -50.72 -14.80
N ASP A 7 14.84 -51.78 -15.51
CA ASP A 7 15.13 -51.72 -16.95
C ASP A 7 13.89 -51.31 -17.77
N ILE A 8 12.71 -51.81 -17.39
CA ILE A 8 11.45 -51.43 -18.02
C ILE A 8 11.11 -49.95 -17.74
N ASN A 9 11.29 -49.49 -16.50
CA ASN A 9 11.05 -48.10 -16.15
C ASN A 9 11.98 -47.14 -16.90
N ALA A 10 13.25 -47.51 -17.07
CA ALA A 10 14.22 -46.75 -17.85
C ALA A 10 13.75 -46.53 -19.29
N LEU A 11 13.15 -47.55 -19.93
CA LEU A 11 12.57 -47.43 -21.26
C LEU A 11 11.35 -46.49 -21.29
N TYR A 12 10.45 -46.59 -20.32
CA TYR A 12 9.28 -45.70 -20.23
C TYR A 12 9.66 -44.23 -20.08
N ILE A 13 10.65 -43.93 -19.23
CA ILE A 13 11.19 -42.58 -19.06
C ILE A 13 11.80 -42.10 -20.37
N THR A 14 12.71 -42.90 -20.96
CA THR A 14 13.50 -42.50 -22.13
C THR A 14 12.64 -42.26 -23.36
N LEU A 15 11.73 -43.18 -23.66
CA LEU A 15 10.92 -43.14 -24.88
C LEU A 15 9.72 -42.20 -24.73
N PHE A 16 9.05 -42.21 -23.57
CA PHE A 16 7.72 -41.63 -23.42
C PHE A 16 7.63 -40.52 -22.35
N ASN A 17 8.72 -40.18 -21.66
CA ASN A 17 8.76 -39.18 -20.59
C ASN A 17 7.66 -39.35 -19.55
N ARG A 18 7.37 -40.60 -19.18
CA ARG A 18 6.37 -40.93 -18.15
C ARG A 18 6.82 -42.13 -17.34
N ILE A 19 6.27 -42.27 -16.14
CA ILE A 19 6.38 -43.54 -15.42
C ILE A 19 5.44 -44.58 -16.04
N ALA A 20 5.74 -45.86 -15.81
CA ALA A 20 4.81 -46.93 -16.11
C ALA A 20 3.76 -47.07 -15.00
N GLU A 21 2.54 -47.43 -15.38
CA GLU A 21 1.61 -48.09 -14.47
C GLU A 21 2.05 -49.54 -14.19
N GLY A 22 1.68 -50.08 -13.03
CA GLY A 22 2.09 -51.42 -12.60
C GLY A 22 1.76 -52.53 -13.60
N ASP A 23 0.54 -52.59 -14.11
CA ASP A 23 0.12 -53.59 -15.10
C ASP A 23 0.96 -53.51 -16.39
N GLY A 24 1.23 -52.28 -16.86
CA GLY A 24 2.04 -52.02 -18.05
C GLY A 24 3.51 -52.40 -17.85
N GLN A 25 4.09 -52.10 -16.68
CA GLN A 25 5.44 -52.52 -16.33
C GLN A 25 5.56 -54.05 -16.31
N GLN A 26 4.63 -54.73 -15.64
CA GLN A 26 4.63 -56.19 -15.52
C GLN A 26 4.41 -56.88 -16.86
N TYR A 27 3.57 -56.31 -17.74
CA TYR A 27 3.39 -56.82 -19.10
C TYR A 27 4.72 -56.90 -19.85
N TRP A 28 5.47 -55.81 -19.90
CA TRP A 28 6.76 -55.77 -20.63
C TRP A 28 7.83 -56.60 -19.94
N LEU A 29 7.88 -56.62 -18.61
CA LEU A 29 8.82 -57.43 -17.85
C LEU A 29 8.61 -58.93 -18.09
N ASN A 30 7.35 -59.38 -18.07
CA ASN A 30 7.01 -60.77 -18.34
C ASN A 30 7.28 -61.16 -19.80
N ALA A 31 6.96 -60.27 -20.73
CA ALA A 31 7.27 -60.47 -22.16
C ALA A 31 8.78 -60.60 -22.39
N ALA A 32 9.59 -59.78 -21.70
CA ALA A 32 11.04 -59.84 -21.79
C ALA A 32 11.59 -61.15 -21.22
N ASN A 33 11.23 -61.50 -19.99
CA ASN A 33 11.79 -62.66 -19.30
C ASN A 33 11.34 -63.99 -19.90
N LYS A 34 10.08 -64.08 -20.37
CA LYS A 34 9.58 -65.29 -21.05
C LYS A 34 10.34 -65.59 -22.34
N ASN A 35 10.72 -64.56 -23.09
CA ASN A 35 11.38 -64.71 -24.38
C ASN A 35 12.89 -64.45 -24.31
N SER A 36 13.46 -64.27 -23.11
CA SER A 36 14.87 -63.95 -22.88
C SER A 36 15.36 -62.75 -23.72
N LEU A 37 14.52 -61.72 -23.82
CA LEU A 37 14.81 -60.50 -24.58
C LEU A 37 15.85 -59.64 -23.87
N GLU A 38 16.69 -58.96 -24.64
CA GLU A 38 17.54 -57.89 -24.15
C GLU A 38 16.77 -56.55 -24.14
N ILE A 39 17.31 -55.54 -23.44
CA ILE A 39 16.65 -54.23 -23.31
C ILE A 39 16.36 -53.57 -24.67
N LYS A 40 17.24 -53.75 -25.65
CA LYS A 40 17.04 -53.26 -27.03
C LYS A 40 15.86 -53.95 -27.72
N ASP A 41 15.64 -55.24 -27.47
CA ASP A 41 14.56 -55.98 -28.13
C ASP A 41 13.20 -55.53 -27.57
N VAL A 42 13.15 -55.22 -26.26
CA VAL A 42 11.97 -54.61 -25.63
C VAL A 42 11.74 -53.18 -26.14
N ALA A 43 12.79 -52.37 -26.28
CA ALA A 43 12.68 -51.02 -26.84
C ALA A 43 12.13 -51.05 -28.28
N ALA A 44 12.63 -51.97 -29.12
CA ALA A 44 12.11 -52.19 -30.46
C ALA A 44 10.62 -52.56 -30.44
N ALA A 45 10.23 -53.48 -29.56
CA ALA A 45 8.83 -53.90 -29.42
C ALA A 45 7.91 -52.77 -28.94
N MET A 46 8.36 -51.92 -28.00
CA MET A 46 7.61 -50.74 -27.56
C MET A 46 7.43 -49.73 -28.70
N LEU A 47 8.51 -49.40 -29.42
CA LEU A 47 8.48 -48.46 -30.55
C LEU A 47 7.58 -48.95 -31.70
N ALA A 48 7.43 -50.27 -31.86
CA ALA A 48 6.60 -50.86 -32.90
C ALA A 48 5.08 -50.78 -32.62
N THR A 49 4.66 -50.42 -31.41
CA THR A 49 3.23 -50.31 -31.07
C THR A 49 2.58 -49.12 -31.78
N GLU A 50 1.31 -49.26 -32.19
CA GLU A 50 0.57 -48.16 -32.85
C GLU A 50 0.53 -46.87 -32.02
N PRO A 51 0.27 -46.90 -30.69
CA PRO A 51 0.32 -45.70 -29.86
C PRO A 51 1.70 -45.02 -29.84
N SER A 52 2.79 -45.80 -29.93
CA SER A 52 4.13 -45.24 -30.01
C SER A 52 4.40 -44.58 -31.37
N LYS A 53 3.95 -45.19 -32.47
CA LYS A 53 4.05 -44.56 -33.80
C LYS A 53 3.32 -43.22 -33.85
N GLU A 54 2.13 -43.14 -33.25
CA GLU A 54 1.38 -41.89 -33.12
C GLU A 54 2.14 -40.87 -32.26
N TYR A 55 2.66 -41.28 -31.10
CA TYR A 55 3.41 -40.41 -30.18
C TYR A 55 4.69 -39.80 -30.80
N PHE A 56 5.36 -40.56 -31.66
CA PHE A 56 6.55 -40.14 -32.38
C PHE A 56 6.28 -39.46 -33.73
N SER A 57 5.01 -39.23 -34.09
CA SER A 57 4.69 -38.43 -35.28
C SER A 57 5.26 -37.01 -35.16
N GLY A 58 5.86 -36.52 -36.24
CA GLY A 58 6.62 -35.27 -36.31
C GLY A 58 8.02 -35.35 -35.69
N LYS A 59 8.51 -36.54 -35.31
CA LYS A 59 9.85 -36.80 -34.73
C LYS A 59 10.56 -37.95 -35.45
N GLU A 60 10.35 -38.06 -36.76
CA GLU A 60 10.76 -39.22 -37.54
C GLU A 60 12.27 -39.25 -37.80
N SER A 61 12.89 -38.07 -37.94
CA SER A 61 14.32 -37.95 -38.25
C SER A 61 15.18 -38.49 -37.11
N ASN A 62 16.40 -38.93 -37.44
CA ASN A 62 17.35 -39.40 -36.44
C ASN A 62 17.67 -38.32 -35.40
N GLU A 63 17.83 -37.07 -35.83
CA GLU A 63 18.11 -35.95 -34.93
C GLU A 63 16.92 -35.59 -34.03
N ASP A 64 15.69 -35.58 -34.57
CA ASP A 64 14.49 -35.30 -33.78
C ASP A 64 14.24 -36.40 -32.74
N PHE A 65 14.45 -37.66 -33.13
CA PHE A 65 14.37 -38.80 -32.21
C PHE A 65 15.39 -38.69 -31.08
N ILE A 66 16.65 -38.38 -31.40
CA ILE A 66 17.70 -38.19 -30.38
C ILE A 66 17.36 -37.01 -29.48
N ASN A 67 17.02 -35.84 -30.02
CA ASN A 67 16.64 -34.66 -29.22
C ASN A 67 15.50 -34.98 -28.26
N HIS A 68 14.51 -35.75 -28.71
CA HIS A 68 13.38 -36.16 -27.88
C HIS A 68 13.81 -37.05 -26.70
N ILE A 69 14.53 -38.14 -26.94
CA ILE A 69 14.94 -39.05 -25.86
C ILE A 69 15.97 -38.39 -24.92
N TYR A 70 16.80 -37.48 -25.44
CA TYR A 70 17.75 -36.68 -24.65
C TYR A 70 17.03 -35.71 -23.71
N THR A 71 15.97 -35.06 -24.21
CA THR A 71 15.12 -34.17 -23.42
C THR A 71 14.41 -34.94 -22.30
N ASN A 72 13.94 -36.14 -22.59
CA ASN A 72 13.25 -36.97 -21.60
C ASN A 72 14.17 -37.40 -20.46
N LEU A 73 15.37 -37.91 -20.80
CA LEU A 73 16.35 -38.41 -19.85
C LEU A 73 16.99 -37.28 -19.03
N PHE A 74 17.54 -36.28 -19.72
CA PHE A 74 18.45 -35.31 -19.11
C PHE A 74 17.88 -33.89 -19.01
N SER A 75 16.68 -33.65 -19.58
CA SER A 75 16.13 -32.30 -19.74
C SER A 75 17.08 -31.34 -20.48
N LYS A 76 17.87 -31.94 -21.39
CA LYS A 76 18.80 -31.30 -22.32
C LYS A 76 18.35 -31.56 -23.75
N ASP A 77 18.59 -30.59 -24.61
CA ASP A 77 18.43 -30.68 -26.06
C ASP A 77 19.71 -30.17 -26.74
N LYS A 78 19.73 -30.11 -28.07
CA LYS A 78 20.87 -29.61 -28.85
C LYS A 78 21.36 -28.22 -28.44
N SER A 79 20.52 -27.35 -27.89
CA SER A 79 20.95 -26.02 -27.41
C SER A 79 21.76 -26.08 -26.12
N LYS A 80 21.52 -27.10 -25.29
CA LYS A 80 22.19 -27.31 -24.00
C LYS A 80 23.34 -28.32 -24.07
N ASP A 81 23.31 -29.23 -25.03
CA ASP A 81 24.34 -30.25 -25.24
C ASP A 81 24.46 -30.60 -26.74
N PRO A 82 25.02 -29.70 -27.56
CA PRO A 82 25.13 -29.90 -29.00
C PRO A 82 26.02 -31.09 -29.36
N GLU A 83 27.08 -31.35 -28.57
CA GLU A 83 28.05 -32.41 -28.82
C GLU A 83 27.47 -33.78 -28.52
N GLY A 84 26.77 -33.94 -27.39
CA GLY A 84 26.10 -35.19 -27.02
C GLY A 84 25.02 -35.57 -28.02
N VAL A 85 24.15 -34.62 -28.40
CA VAL A 85 23.11 -34.85 -29.43
C VAL A 85 23.74 -35.22 -30.77
N ALA A 86 24.82 -34.53 -31.19
CA ALA A 86 25.51 -34.84 -32.43
C ALA A 86 26.15 -36.25 -32.41
N PHE A 87 26.74 -36.66 -31.29
CA PHE A 87 27.34 -37.99 -31.12
C PHE A 87 26.31 -39.11 -31.32
N TRP A 88 25.17 -39.05 -30.63
CA TRP A 88 24.13 -40.07 -30.73
C TRP A 88 23.42 -40.05 -32.09
N THR A 89 23.21 -38.87 -32.67
CA THR A 89 22.66 -38.73 -34.03
C THR A 89 23.58 -39.36 -35.07
N LYS A 90 24.90 -39.17 -34.95
CA LYS A 90 25.90 -39.81 -35.81
C LYS A 90 25.87 -41.33 -35.69
N SER A 91 25.62 -41.88 -34.50
CA SER A 91 25.47 -43.32 -34.29
C SER A 91 24.32 -43.90 -35.14
N LEU A 92 23.16 -43.24 -35.14
CA LEU A 92 22.03 -43.64 -35.99
C LEU A 92 22.32 -43.48 -37.49
N ASN A 93 22.95 -42.37 -37.89
CA ASN A 93 23.29 -42.12 -39.29
C ASN A 93 24.32 -43.14 -39.85
N ASN A 94 25.14 -43.71 -38.97
CA ASN A 94 26.12 -44.75 -39.31
C ASN A 94 25.52 -46.17 -39.33
N GLY A 95 24.21 -46.32 -39.17
CA GLY A 95 23.50 -47.59 -39.36
C GLY A 95 23.14 -48.35 -38.08
N ASN A 96 23.44 -47.81 -36.89
CA ASN A 96 22.86 -48.37 -35.66
C ASN A 96 21.36 -48.11 -35.59
N SER A 97 20.60 -49.07 -35.07
CA SER A 97 19.15 -48.91 -34.90
C SER A 97 18.81 -48.06 -33.67
N LYS A 98 17.57 -47.53 -33.65
CA LYS A 98 17.06 -46.66 -32.57
C LYS A 98 17.12 -47.38 -31.21
N GLU A 99 16.75 -48.65 -31.17
CA GLU A 99 16.79 -49.48 -29.97
C GLU A 99 18.20 -49.77 -29.46
N VAL A 100 19.18 -49.92 -30.35
CA VAL A 100 20.59 -50.08 -29.96
C VAL A 100 21.08 -48.79 -29.31
N VAL A 101 20.80 -47.63 -29.94
CA VAL A 101 21.19 -46.33 -29.37
C VAL A 101 20.51 -46.06 -28.03
N VAL A 102 19.21 -46.37 -27.88
CA VAL A 102 18.52 -46.25 -26.59
C VAL A 102 19.19 -47.12 -25.52
N SER A 103 19.56 -48.36 -25.84
CA SER A 103 20.21 -49.25 -24.89
C SER A 103 21.59 -48.75 -24.44
N GLU A 104 22.39 -48.20 -25.36
CA GLU A 104 23.71 -47.63 -25.04
C GLU A 104 23.61 -46.30 -24.30
N LEU A 105 22.62 -45.46 -24.65
CA LEU A 105 22.33 -44.20 -23.95
C LEU A 105 21.94 -44.45 -22.49
N LEU A 106 21.11 -45.47 -22.24
CA LEU A 106 20.71 -45.87 -20.89
C LEU A 106 21.91 -46.37 -20.06
N LYS A 107 22.79 -47.17 -20.66
CA LYS A 107 24.04 -47.60 -19.98
C LYS A 107 24.88 -46.40 -19.58
N ALA A 108 25.03 -45.43 -20.47
CA ALA A 108 25.77 -44.19 -20.20
C ALA A 108 25.09 -43.38 -19.08
N ALA A 109 23.77 -43.20 -19.13
CA ALA A 109 23.01 -42.46 -18.13
C ALA A 109 23.13 -43.08 -16.72
N GLU A 110 23.09 -44.42 -16.61
CA GLU A 110 23.11 -45.11 -15.32
C GLU A 110 24.50 -45.28 -14.71
N HIS A 111 25.53 -45.49 -15.53
CA HIS A 111 26.85 -45.91 -15.07
C HIS A 111 27.97 -44.95 -15.47
N GLY A 112 27.63 -43.80 -16.08
CA GLY A 112 28.62 -42.79 -16.44
C GLY A 112 29.29 -42.20 -15.19
N ASN A 113 30.61 -42.05 -15.27
CA ASN A 113 31.39 -41.27 -14.30
C ASN A 113 31.67 -39.91 -14.93
N TYR A 114 31.09 -38.86 -14.36
CA TYR A 114 31.18 -37.50 -14.89
C TYR A 114 31.86 -36.58 -13.88
N ASP A 115 32.80 -35.75 -14.36
CA ASP A 115 33.44 -34.71 -13.55
C ASP A 115 32.74 -33.35 -13.69
N ASP A 116 31.94 -33.18 -14.74
CA ASP A 116 31.18 -31.95 -15.01
C ASP A 116 29.92 -31.85 -14.14
N ALA A 117 29.72 -30.71 -13.49
CA ALA A 117 28.61 -30.49 -12.56
C ALA A 117 27.23 -30.57 -13.25
N ASP A 118 27.12 -30.13 -14.50
CA ASP A 118 25.86 -30.19 -15.26
C ASP A 118 25.56 -31.60 -15.77
N ALA A 119 26.58 -32.42 -16.04
CA ALA A 119 26.45 -33.84 -16.33
C ALA A 119 26.05 -34.63 -15.06
N ILE A 120 26.67 -34.34 -13.90
CA ILE A 120 26.29 -34.93 -12.61
C ILE A 120 24.83 -34.58 -12.28
N ARG A 121 24.41 -33.31 -12.44
CA ARG A 121 23.02 -32.90 -12.21
C ARG A 121 22.04 -33.65 -13.11
N ALA A 122 22.37 -33.81 -14.39
CA ALA A 122 21.54 -34.52 -15.35
C ALA A 122 21.43 -36.02 -15.02
N GLN A 123 22.53 -36.65 -14.61
CA GLN A 123 22.53 -38.03 -14.14
C GLN A 123 21.69 -38.18 -12.88
N ASN A 124 21.85 -37.31 -11.88
CA ASN A 124 21.06 -37.34 -10.65
C ASN A 124 19.57 -37.14 -10.93
N LEU A 125 19.19 -36.23 -11.83
CA LEU A 125 17.80 -36.07 -12.29
C LEU A 125 17.25 -37.39 -12.84
N TYR A 126 17.98 -38.03 -13.73
CA TYR A 126 17.56 -39.31 -14.30
C TYR A 126 17.46 -40.41 -13.24
N LEU A 127 18.45 -40.56 -12.36
CA LEU A 127 18.42 -41.54 -11.27
C LEU A 127 17.22 -41.31 -10.33
N ASN A 128 16.88 -40.06 -10.06
CA ASN A 128 15.72 -39.72 -9.23
C ASN A 128 14.41 -40.03 -9.96
N LYS A 129 14.29 -39.70 -11.26
CA LYS A 129 13.14 -40.12 -12.09
C LYS A 129 12.97 -41.64 -12.11
N LEU A 130 14.07 -42.38 -12.18
CA LEU A 130 14.07 -43.84 -12.19
C LEU A 130 13.58 -44.43 -10.87
N LYS A 131 14.01 -43.84 -9.74
CA LYS A 131 13.51 -44.17 -8.41
C LYS A 131 12.01 -43.86 -8.27
N VAL A 132 11.57 -42.71 -8.76
CA VAL A 132 10.16 -42.30 -8.80
C VAL A 132 9.32 -43.24 -9.68
N ALA A 133 9.84 -43.68 -10.81
CA ALA A 133 9.16 -44.64 -11.67
C ALA A 133 9.00 -46.01 -11.00
N ASP A 134 9.99 -46.46 -10.22
CA ASP A 134 9.90 -47.72 -9.46
C ASP A 134 8.81 -47.67 -8.39
N VAL A 135 8.81 -46.64 -7.54
CA VAL A 135 7.76 -46.49 -6.52
C VAL A 135 6.39 -46.19 -7.14
N GLY A 136 6.36 -45.39 -8.21
CA GLY A 136 5.14 -45.01 -8.91
C GLY A 136 4.43 -46.20 -9.53
N ALA A 137 5.16 -47.13 -10.17
CA ALA A 137 4.58 -48.36 -10.71
C ALA A 137 4.01 -49.29 -9.60
N LYS A 138 4.59 -49.28 -8.40
CA LYS A 138 4.08 -50.03 -7.23
C LYS A 138 2.85 -49.37 -6.63
N ILE A 139 2.77 -48.05 -6.65
CA ILE A 139 1.67 -47.28 -6.07
C ILE A 139 0.46 -47.20 -7.01
N ILE A 140 0.71 -47.03 -8.30
CA ILE A 140 -0.29 -46.80 -9.35
C ILE A 140 -0.31 -48.02 -10.27
N GLN A 141 -1.18 -48.97 -9.96
CA GLN A 141 -1.22 -50.26 -10.67
C GLN A 141 -1.89 -50.18 -12.04
N LYS A 142 -2.89 -49.29 -12.20
CA LYS A 142 -3.76 -49.27 -13.37
C LYS A 142 -3.94 -47.87 -13.94
N LEU A 143 -4.19 -47.81 -15.25
CA LEU A 143 -4.69 -46.60 -15.89
C LEU A 143 -6.14 -46.30 -15.43
N PRO A 144 -6.57 -45.02 -15.45
CA PRO A 144 -7.96 -44.66 -15.23
C PRO A 144 -8.92 -45.35 -16.21
N GLU A 145 -10.12 -45.70 -15.74
CA GLU A 145 -11.11 -46.43 -16.54
C GLU A 145 -11.75 -45.54 -17.62
N LYS A 146 -12.05 -44.28 -17.29
CA LYS A 146 -12.72 -43.29 -18.16
C LYS A 146 -11.70 -42.27 -18.70
N SER A 147 -12.01 -41.59 -19.82
CA SER A 147 -11.18 -40.58 -20.54
C SER A 147 -10.42 -41.08 -21.80
N THR A 148 -9.88 -40.16 -22.60
CA THR A 148 -9.04 -40.49 -23.77
C THR A 148 -7.68 -41.06 -23.33
N LEU A 149 -6.96 -41.75 -24.23
CA LEU A 149 -5.64 -42.30 -23.92
C LEU A 149 -4.65 -41.21 -23.46
N ALA A 150 -4.64 -40.06 -24.14
CA ALA A 150 -3.79 -38.93 -23.76
C ALA A 150 -4.10 -38.43 -22.34
N GLN A 151 -5.38 -38.35 -21.97
CA GLN A 151 -5.82 -37.96 -20.62
C GLN A 151 -5.45 -39.02 -19.57
N LYS A 152 -5.57 -40.31 -19.91
CA LYS A 152 -5.20 -41.43 -19.02
C LYS A 152 -3.70 -41.44 -18.70
N LEU A 153 -2.87 -41.03 -19.65
CA LEU A 153 -1.41 -41.03 -19.52
C LEU A 153 -0.83 -39.72 -18.95
N ALA A 154 -1.62 -38.64 -18.93
CA ALA A 154 -1.16 -37.32 -18.50
C ALA A 154 -0.58 -37.32 -17.08
N ALA A 155 -1.24 -38.01 -16.14
CA ALA A 155 -0.78 -38.14 -14.75
C ALA A 155 0.67 -38.65 -14.67
N PHE A 156 0.96 -39.69 -15.45
CA PHE A 156 2.22 -40.44 -15.44
C PHE A 156 3.38 -39.61 -16.01
N GLY A 157 3.10 -38.75 -16.99
CA GLY A 157 4.08 -37.81 -17.55
C GLY A 157 4.29 -36.59 -16.65
N ASN A 158 3.22 -36.05 -16.08
CA ASN A 158 3.30 -34.89 -15.18
C ASN A 158 4.09 -35.19 -13.91
N ILE A 159 3.98 -36.42 -13.38
CA ILE A 159 4.81 -36.88 -12.26
C ILE A 159 6.31 -36.62 -12.55
N LEU A 160 6.81 -37.04 -13.73
CA LEU A 160 8.23 -36.88 -14.06
C LEU A 160 8.66 -35.44 -14.34
N LYS A 161 7.74 -34.56 -14.75
CA LYS A 161 8.04 -33.14 -14.99
C LYS A 161 8.30 -32.36 -13.70
N GLU A 162 7.74 -32.82 -12.59
CA GLU A 162 7.89 -32.20 -11.27
C GLU A 162 9.11 -32.73 -10.50
N ILE A 163 9.76 -33.78 -11.00
CA ILE A 163 10.97 -34.35 -10.38
C ILE A 163 12.20 -33.51 -10.72
N THR A 164 13.02 -33.27 -9.71
CA THR A 164 14.32 -32.61 -9.79
C THR A 164 15.45 -33.60 -9.45
N ASP A 165 16.69 -33.17 -9.64
CA ASP A 165 17.89 -33.94 -9.25
C ASP A 165 18.02 -34.17 -7.74
N LYS A 166 17.17 -33.53 -6.92
CA LYS A 166 17.22 -33.58 -5.46
C LYS A 166 15.87 -33.84 -4.79
N SER A 167 14.83 -34.21 -5.54
CA SER A 167 13.50 -34.45 -4.95
C SER A 167 13.58 -35.46 -3.81
N THR A 168 13.01 -35.05 -2.68
CA THR A 168 12.93 -35.79 -1.42
C THR A 168 11.77 -36.77 -1.41
N ALA A 169 11.78 -37.70 -0.45
CA ALA A 169 10.68 -38.66 -0.24
C ALA A 169 9.32 -37.97 -0.07
N THR A 170 9.27 -36.86 0.68
CA THR A 170 8.06 -36.08 0.95
C THR A 170 7.54 -35.35 -0.28
N GLU A 171 8.43 -34.80 -1.10
CA GLU A 171 8.04 -34.15 -2.36
C GLU A 171 7.53 -35.19 -3.35
N VAL A 172 8.21 -36.33 -3.48
CA VAL A 172 7.78 -37.43 -4.35
C VAL A 172 6.43 -37.98 -3.92
N ALA A 173 6.21 -38.20 -2.62
CA ALA A 173 4.91 -38.62 -2.11
C ALA A 173 3.80 -37.61 -2.43
N THR A 174 4.10 -36.31 -2.28
CA THR A 174 3.18 -35.22 -2.61
C THR A 174 2.83 -35.21 -4.09
N ILE A 175 3.82 -35.28 -4.98
CA ILE A 175 3.64 -35.27 -6.44
C ILE A 175 2.81 -36.47 -6.87
N LEU A 176 3.18 -37.68 -6.45
CA LEU A 176 2.46 -38.90 -6.82
C LEU A 176 1.02 -38.89 -6.34
N LYS A 177 0.79 -38.51 -5.08
CA LYS A 177 -0.57 -38.47 -4.51
C LYS A 177 -1.41 -37.39 -5.19
N THR A 178 -0.84 -36.22 -5.45
CA THR A 178 -1.52 -35.11 -6.13
C THR A 178 -1.91 -35.49 -7.56
N GLN A 179 -0.99 -36.04 -8.34
CA GLN A 179 -1.28 -36.43 -9.73
C GLN A 179 -2.29 -37.58 -9.79
N ALA A 180 -2.26 -38.51 -8.83
CA ALA A 180 -3.28 -39.55 -8.73
C ALA A 180 -4.68 -38.97 -8.45
N LEU A 181 -4.78 -38.02 -7.51
CA LEU A 181 -6.05 -37.35 -7.18
C LEU A 181 -6.59 -36.52 -8.36
N ILE A 182 -5.76 -35.67 -8.98
CA ILE A 182 -6.13 -34.82 -10.13
C ILE A 182 -6.71 -35.65 -11.28
N ASN A 183 -6.09 -36.79 -11.57
CA ASN A 183 -6.43 -37.60 -12.73
C ASN A 183 -7.38 -38.77 -12.40
N GLY A 184 -7.92 -38.82 -11.18
CA GLY A 184 -8.84 -39.87 -10.75
C GLY A 184 -8.22 -41.28 -10.81
N VAL A 185 -6.91 -41.38 -10.61
CA VAL A 185 -6.16 -42.63 -10.65
C VAL A 185 -6.20 -43.28 -9.27
N LYS A 186 -6.57 -44.56 -9.20
CA LYS A 186 -6.56 -45.31 -7.94
C LYS A 186 -5.11 -45.64 -7.54
N THR A 187 -4.77 -45.36 -6.29
CA THR A 187 -3.50 -45.77 -5.68
C THR A 187 -3.71 -46.98 -4.75
N VAL A 188 -2.62 -47.63 -4.34
CA VAL A 188 -2.63 -48.47 -3.14
C VAL A 188 -3.07 -47.67 -1.90
N GLY A 189 -3.44 -48.37 -0.83
CA GLY A 189 -3.83 -47.73 0.44
C GLY A 189 -2.71 -46.89 1.05
N ASN A 190 -3.04 -45.82 1.77
CA ASN A 190 -2.09 -44.81 2.24
C ASN A 190 -0.91 -45.37 3.05
N LYS A 191 -1.16 -46.38 3.89
CA LYS A 191 -0.11 -47.06 4.66
C LYS A 191 0.91 -47.75 3.76
N GLU A 192 0.43 -48.46 2.74
CA GLU A 192 1.31 -49.14 1.78
C GLU A 192 2.00 -48.14 0.85
N PHE A 193 1.29 -47.07 0.45
CA PHE A 193 1.89 -45.95 -0.29
C PHE A 193 3.10 -45.40 0.48
N ALA A 194 2.90 -45.01 1.74
CA ALA A 194 3.94 -44.41 2.56
C ALA A 194 5.13 -45.34 2.76
N LYS A 195 4.86 -46.63 3.00
CA LYS A 195 5.88 -47.68 3.11
C LYS A 195 6.71 -47.82 1.83
N ILE A 196 6.07 -47.84 0.66
CA ILE A 196 6.76 -47.94 -0.64
C ILE A 196 7.72 -46.76 -0.84
N ILE A 197 7.28 -45.54 -0.52
CA ILE A 197 8.13 -44.34 -0.62
C ILE A 197 9.29 -44.39 0.38
N ALA A 198 9.01 -44.63 1.66
CA ALA A 198 10.04 -44.65 2.70
C ALA A 198 11.13 -45.71 2.42
N ALA A 199 10.77 -46.86 1.84
CA ALA A 199 11.72 -47.90 1.46
C ALA A 199 12.67 -47.50 0.31
N ALA A 200 12.28 -46.54 -0.54
CA ALA A 200 13.06 -46.14 -1.70
C ALA A 200 14.01 -44.95 -1.43
N PHE A 201 13.73 -44.14 -0.42
CA PHE A 201 14.46 -42.91 -0.11
C PHE A 201 15.11 -42.99 1.27
N GLU A 202 16.43 -42.98 1.30
CA GLU A 202 17.20 -43.02 2.55
C GLU A 202 16.86 -41.85 3.47
N GLY A 203 16.73 -42.13 4.77
CA GLY A 203 16.45 -41.12 5.80
C GLY A 203 14.97 -40.76 5.98
N ALA A 204 14.05 -41.26 5.15
CA ALA A 204 12.61 -41.05 5.31
C ALA A 204 11.95 -42.17 6.14
N THR A 205 11.05 -41.82 7.05
CA THR A 205 10.24 -42.80 7.80
C THR A 205 8.83 -42.93 7.21
N GLN A 206 8.22 -44.09 7.42
CA GLN A 206 6.84 -44.32 7.00
C GLN A 206 5.88 -43.31 7.66
N GLU A 207 6.01 -43.03 8.97
CA GLU A 207 5.12 -42.07 9.64
C GLU A 207 5.23 -40.66 9.07
N GLN A 208 6.42 -40.23 8.64
CA GLN A 208 6.61 -38.93 8.00
C GLN A 208 5.80 -38.84 6.70
N ILE A 209 5.83 -39.89 5.88
CA ILE A 209 5.10 -39.92 4.61
C ILE A 209 3.59 -40.09 4.84
N GLU A 210 3.16 -40.89 5.81
CA GLU A 210 1.75 -41.00 6.18
C GLU A 210 1.19 -39.64 6.59
N ARG A 211 1.90 -38.86 7.41
CA ARG A 211 1.49 -37.49 7.77
C ARG A 211 1.34 -36.59 6.55
N VAL A 212 2.26 -36.67 5.59
CA VAL A 212 2.17 -35.91 4.32
C VAL A 212 0.88 -36.28 3.58
N ILE A 213 0.61 -37.57 3.41
CA ILE A 213 -0.59 -38.05 2.71
C ILE A 213 -1.87 -37.68 3.46
N GLU A 214 -1.89 -37.87 4.78
CA GLU A 214 -3.04 -37.51 5.62
C GLU A 214 -3.30 -36.01 5.59
N ASN A 215 -2.28 -35.16 5.60
CA ASN A 215 -2.44 -33.71 5.50
C ASN A 215 -3.01 -33.31 4.13
N LEU A 216 -2.58 -33.98 3.05
CA LEU A 216 -3.14 -33.77 1.72
C LEU A 216 -4.64 -34.13 1.66
N GLU A 217 -5.07 -35.15 2.41
CA GLU A 217 -6.47 -35.60 2.45
C GLU A 217 -7.35 -34.85 3.47
N LYS A 218 -6.83 -34.51 4.66
CA LYS A 218 -7.56 -33.86 5.77
C LYS A 218 -7.81 -32.37 5.54
N ASN A 219 -6.92 -31.69 4.83
CA ASN A 219 -7.04 -30.24 4.61
C ASN A 219 -8.04 -29.86 3.51
N GLY A 220 -8.83 -30.81 2.97
CA GLY A 220 -9.81 -30.49 1.91
C GLY A 220 -9.17 -29.85 0.67
N ASN A 221 -7.87 -30.06 0.46
CA ASN A 221 -7.06 -29.35 -0.51
C ASN A 221 -7.24 -29.98 -1.91
N PHE A 222 -8.41 -29.76 -2.51
CA PHE A 222 -8.45 -29.60 -3.96
C PHE A 222 -7.55 -28.39 -4.26
N MET A 223 -6.27 -28.59 -4.60
CA MET A 223 -5.27 -27.52 -4.74
C MET A 223 -5.85 -26.26 -5.41
N TYR A 224 -6.24 -25.27 -4.59
CA TYR A 224 -6.83 -24.03 -5.03
C TYR A 224 -5.68 -23.07 -5.28
N ARG A 225 -5.26 -22.95 -6.54
CA ARG A 225 -4.21 -22.00 -6.88
C ARG A 225 -4.81 -20.60 -6.83
N GLN A 226 -4.30 -19.74 -5.96
CA GLN A 226 -4.61 -18.31 -6.08
C GLN A 226 -4.17 -17.84 -7.47
N ILE A 227 -5.11 -17.33 -8.25
CA ILE A 227 -4.84 -16.81 -9.60
C ILE A 227 -4.87 -15.28 -9.64
N THR A 228 -5.21 -14.64 -8.53
CA THR A 228 -5.25 -13.17 -8.42
C THR A 228 -3.92 -12.67 -7.88
N ASP A 229 -3.30 -11.72 -8.56
CA ASP A 229 -2.07 -11.07 -8.09
C ASP A 229 -2.36 -10.05 -6.96
N LYS A 230 -1.29 -9.46 -6.41
CA LYS A 230 -1.38 -8.45 -5.34
C LYS A 230 -2.19 -7.21 -5.74
N ASP A 231 -2.25 -6.92 -7.03
CA ASP A 231 -2.95 -5.77 -7.58
C ASP A 231 -4.40 -6.12 -7.93
N GLY A 232 -4.84 -7.36 -7.73
CA GLY A 232 -6.21 -7.82 -8.01
C GLY A 232 -6.44 -8.34 -9.43
N PHE A 233 -5.40 -8.57 -10.24
CA PHE A 233 -5.54 -9.12 -11.60
C PHE A 233 -5.54 -10.65 -11.58
N MET A 234 -6.56 -11.25 -12.20
CA MET A 234 -6.68 -12.69 -12.36
C MET A 234 -5.90 -13.19 -13.57
N LYS A 235 -4.96 -14.12 -13.36
CA LYS A 235 -4.30 -14.90 -14.41
C LYS A 235 -5.18 -16.09 -14.78
N LEU A 236 -6.09 -15.90 -15.73
CA LEU A 236 -7.05 -16.94 -16.13
C LEU A 236 -6.43 -18.04 -17.00
N PHE A 237 -5.28 -17.75 -17.64
CA PHE A 237 -4.66 -18.60 -18.65
C PHE A 237 -3.32 -19.15 -18.16
N ASP A 238 -3.14 -20.47 -18.21
CA ASP A 238 -1.87 -21.08 -17.83
C ASP A 238 -0.77 -20.83 -18.89
N SER A 239 -1.16 -20.60 -20.15
CA SER A 239 -0.25 -20.40 -21.29
C SER A 239 0.14 -18.94 -21.56
N SER A 240 -0.26 -17.99 -20.71
CA SER A 240 -0.03 -16.56 -20.91
C SER A 240 0.00 -15.83 -19.57
N ASP A 241 0.85 -14.81 -19.44
CA ASP A 241 0.95 -13.96 -18.25
C ASP A 241 -0.02 -12.77 -18.26
N VAL A 242 -0.94 -12.72 -19.23
CA VAL A 242 -1.98 -11.68 -19.27
C VAL A 242 -2.92 -11.81 -18.07
N GLY A 243 -3.02 -10.74 -17.28
CA GLY A 243 -3.93 -10.63 -16.15
C GLY A 243 -5.19 -9.83 -16.50
N VAL A 244 -6.33 -10.15 -15.89
CA VAL A 244 -7.59 -9.42 -16.10
C VAL A 244 -8.26 -9.01 -14.79
N LYS A 245 -8.84 -7.82 -14.77
CA LYS A 245 -9.81 -7.39 -13.74
C LYS A 245 -11.20 -7.35 -14.35
N ALA A 246 -12.20 -7.74 -13.56
CA ALA A 246 -13.59 -7.77 -13.99
C ALA A 246 -14.49 -7.00 -13.03
N GLN A 247 -15.52 -6.36 -13.58
CA GLN A 247 -16.55 -5.68 -12.81
C GLN A 247 -17.25 -6.67 -11.87
N GLY A 248 -17.36 -6.32 -10.59
CA GLY A 248 -17.99 -7.17 -9.56
C GLY A 248 -17.10 -8.30 -9.04
N VAL A 249 -15.82 -8.32 -9.41
CA VAL A 249 -14.81 -9.26 -8.87
C VAL A 249 -13.74 -8.46 -8.13
N ASP A 250 -14.02 -8.14 -6.87
CA ASP A 250 -13.19 -7.35 -5.95
C ASP A 250 -12.57 -8.21 -4.82
N TYR A 251 -12.58 -9.53 -5.00
CA TYR A 251 -12.09 -10.51 -4.04
C TYR A 251 -10.98 -11.38 -4.66
N VAL A 252 -10.18 -12.01 -3.81
CA VAL A 252 -9.17 -12.98 -4.24
C VAL A 252 -9.86 -14.20 -4.85
N VAL A 253 -9.44 -14.54 -6.07
CA VAL A 253 -9.94 -15.71 -6.79
C VAL A 253 -8.92 -16.82 -6.78
N TYR A 254 -9.41 -18.02 -6.50
CA TYR A 254 -8.67 -19.27 -6.58
C TYR A 254 -9.22 -20.14 -7.70
N LYS A 255 -8.34 -20.85 -8.41
CA LYS A 255 -8.71 -21.86 -9.42
C LYS A 255 -8.47 -23.24 -8.83
N GLY A 256 -9.54 -24.01 -8.69
CA GLY A 256 -9.47 -25.40 -8.23
C GLY A 256 -8.95 -26.33 -9.32
N ILE A 257 -8.44 -27.49 -8.91
CA ILE A 257 -8.03 -28.56 -9.83
C ILE A 257 -9.18 -29.12 -10.67
N ASP A 258 -10.43 -28.86 -10.29
CA ASP A 258 -11.63 -29.17 -11.07
C ASP A 258 -11.91 -28.16 -12.21
N GLY A 259 -11.04 -27.15 -12.36
CA GLY A 259 -11.16 -26.08 -13.35
C GLY A 259 -12.15 -24.98 -13.00
N LYS A 260 -12.80 -25.04 -11.83
CA LYS A 260 -13.73 -23.99 -11.35
C LYS A 260 -13.00 -22.91 -10.56
N TYR A 261 -13.70 -21.80 -10.33
CA TYR A 261 -13.20 -20.65 -9.60
C TYR A 261 -13.90 -20.50 -8.24
N TYR A 262 -13.16 -20.02 -7.23
CA TYR A 262 -13.55 -20.00 -5.83
C TYR A 262 -13.15 -18.68 -5.15
N LYS A 263 -13.90 -18.26 -4.12
CA LYS A 263 -13.62 -17.06 -3.32
C LYS A 263 -12.77 -17.31 -2.07
N ASP A 264 -12.51 -18.57 -1.76
CA ASP A 264 -11.80 -18.98 -0.56
C ASP A 264 -10.85 -20.14 -0.86
N GLU A 265 -9.79 -20.22 -0.06
CA GLU A 265 -8.75 -21.26 -0.11
C GLU A 265 -9.29 -22.65 0.24
N GLY A 266 -10.49 -22.75 0.84
CA GLY A 266 -11.11 -24.01 1.27
C GLY A 266 -12.11 -24.60 0.28
N GLY A 267 -12.34 -23.94 -0.87
CA GLY A 267 -13.23 -24.46 -1.91
C GLY A 267 -14.73 -24.41 -1.63
N GLN A 268 -15.15 -23.74 -0.55
CA GLN A 268 -16.54 -23.83 -0.08
C GLN A 268 -17.48 -22.91 -0.86
N LYS A 269 -16.98 -21.86 -1.50
CA LYS A 269 -17.76 -20.90 -2.30
C LYS A 269 -17.34 -20.86 -3.76
N VAL A 270 -17.99 -21.68 -4.58
CA VAL A 270 -17.87 -21.63 -6.05
C VAL A 270 -18.35 -20.28 -6.59
N VAL A 271 -17.62 -19.71 -7.55
CA VAL A 271 -18.00 -18.49 -8.28
C VAL A 271 -18.62 -18.88 -9.61
N ALA A 272 -19.93 -18.66 -9.77
CA ALA A 272 -20.65 -19.00 -11.00
C ALA A 272 -20.38 -18.02 -12.17
N ASP A 273 -19.89 -16.82 -11.87
CA ASP A 273 -19.82 -15.71 -12.83
C ASP A 273 -18.48 -15.57 -13.58
N ILE A 274 -17.45 -16.35 -13.20
CA ILE A 274 -16.15 -16.34 -13.88
C ILE A 274 -16.21 -17.30 -15.09
N SER A 275 -17.01 -16.90 -16.08
CA SER A 275 -17.02 -17.46 -17.43
C SER A 275 -16.59 -16.38 -18.40
N LEU A 276 -15.54 -16.61 -19.18
CA LEU A 276 -14.98 -15.61 -20.12
C LEU A 276 -16.05 -15.02 -21.06
N ALA A 277 -17.03 -15.82 -21.47
CA ALA A 277 -18.13 -15.39 -22.34
C ALA A 277 -19.08 -14.38 -21.66
N LYS A 278 -19.09 -14.31 -20.33
CA LYS A 278 -19.94 -13.41 -19.53
C LYS A 278 -19.15 -12.33 -18.80
N LEU A 279 -17.84 -12.50 -18.68
CA LEU A 279 -16.98 -11.61 -17.93
C LEU A 279 -16.99 -10.20 -18.53
N LYS A 280 -17.26 -9.21 -17.68
CA LYS A 280 -17.15 -7.79 -18.00
C LYS A 280 -15.80 -7.29 -17.52
N ILE A 281 -14.82 -7.35 -18.41
CA ILE A 281 -13.42 -7.02 -18.17
C ILE A 281 -13.29 -5.50 -18.08
N SER A 282 -12.85 -5.02 -16.93
CA SER A 282 -12.60 -3.61 -16.67
C SER A 282 -11.15 -3.20 -16.99
N SER A 283 -10.19 -4.12 -16.81
CA SER A 283 -8.77 -3.85 -17.11
C SER A 283 -8.03 -5.11 -17.54
N VAL A 284 -6.97 -4.93 -18.33
CA VAL A 284 -6.03 -5.98 -18.76
C VAL A 284 -4.62 -5.56 -18.36
N LYS A 285 -3.85 -6.45 -17.74
CA LYS A 285 -2.42 -6.29 -17.42
C LYS A 285 -1.61 -7.15 -18.37
N LEU A 286 -0.71 -6.53 -19.13
CA LEU A 286 0.17 -7.21 -20.07
C LEU A 286 1.34 -7.91 -19.34
N PRO A 287 2.01 -8.89 -19.99
CA PRO A 287 3.21 -9.52 -19.44
C PRO A 287 4.36 -8.54 -19.12
N THR A 288 4.40 -7.41 -19.84
CA THR A 288 5.34 -6.30 -19.67
C THR A 288 4.90 -5.29 -18.59
N ASN A 289 3.84 -5.61 -17.82
CA ASN A 289 3.26 -4.84 -16.72
C ASN A 289 2.47 -3.57 -17.08
N GLU A 290 2.30 -3.22 -18.35
CA GLU A 290 1.37 -2.16 -18.72
C GLU A 290 -0.07 -2.60 -18.44
N ILE A 291 -0.88 -1.64 -17.99
CA ILE A 291 -2.27 -1.87 -17.62
C ILE A 291 -3.15 -1.02 -18.54
N TYR A 292 -4.08 -1.67 -19.22
CA TYR A 292 -5.09 -0.99 -20.01
C TYR A 292 -6.45 -1.12 -19.34
N THR A 293 -7.04 0.03 -19.00
CA THR A 293 -8.32 0.13 -18.30
C THR A 293 -9.37 0.71 -19.24
N PHE A 294 -10.48 -0.01 -19.37
CA PHE A 294 -11.60 0.39 -20.20
C PHE A 294 -12.50 1.37 -19.44
N LYS A 295 -12.93 2.46 -20.08
CA LYS A 295 -13.97 3.35 -19.52
C LYS A 295 -15.25 2.58 -19.22
N THR A 296 -15.61 1.69 -20.15
CA THR A 296 -16.79 0.81 -20.05
C THR A 296 -16.32 -0.63 -20.16
N PRO A 297 -16.60 -1.49 -19.16
CA PRO A 297 -16.17 -2.88 -19.19
C PRO A 297 -16.62 -3.63 -20.45
N VAL A 298 -15.72 -4.46 -20.99
CA VAL A 298 -15.91 -5.16 -22.27
C VAL A 298 -15.96 -6.68 -22.08
N THR A 299 -16.45 -7.39 -23.08
CA THR A 299 -16.33 -8.86 -23.15
C THR A 299 -15.37 -9.20 -24.28
N LYS A 300 -14.39 -10.09 -24.03
CA LYS A 300 -13.34 -10.49 -24.97
C LYS A 300 -13.16 -12.00 -24.95
N THR A 301 -12.69 -12.58 -26.06
CA THR A 301 -12.35 -14.01 -26.13
C THR A 301 -10.96 -14.26 -25.54
N GLU A 302 -10.68 -15.51 -25.17
CA GLU A 302 -9.35 -15.95 -24.74
C GLU A 302 -8.28 -15.64 -25.78
N GLU A 303 -8.55 -15.93 -27.06
CA GLU A 303 -7.61 -15.68 -28.16
C GLU A 303 -7.27 -14.19 -28.27
N THR A 304 -8.29 -13.32 -28.21
CA THR A 304 -8.06 -11.87 -28.24
C THR A 304 -7.24 -11.40 -27.05
N LEU A 305 -7.54 -11.87 -25.83
CA LEU A 305 -6.80 -11.48 -24.63
C LEU A 305 -5.33 -11.94 -24.68
N LYS A 306 -5.07 -13.16 -25.15
CA LYS A 306 -3.69 -13.68 -25.30
C LYS A 306 -2.87 -12.91 -26.33
N ALA A 307 -3.52 -12.33 -27.34
CA ALA A 307 -2.87 -11.56 -28.39
C ALA A 307 -2.68 -10.07 -28.05
N TYR A 308 -3.09 -9.61 -26.86
CA TYR A 308 -2.94 -8.21 -26.48
C TYR A 308 -1.45 -7.82 -26.40
N THR A 309 -1.13 -6.74 -27.08
CA THR A 309 0.16 -6.05 -27.04
C THR A 309 -0.12 -4.56 -26.87
N VAL A 310 0.86 -3.79 -26.43
CA VAL A 310 0.74 -2.31 -26.34
C VAL A 310 0.29 -1.73 -27.68
N GLN A 311 0.91 -2.16 -28.79
CA GLN A 311 0.57 -1.71 -30.14
C GLN A 311 -0.82 -2.16 -30.61
N GLY A 312 -1.28 -3.35 -30.20
CA GLY A 312 -2.63 -3.84 -30.46
C GLY A 312 -3.68 -3.01 -29.72
N ILE A 313 -3.44 -2.75 -28.44
CA ILE A 313 -4.30 -1.92 -27.58
C ILE A 313 -4.43 -0.51 -28.15
N LEU A 314 -3.32 0.07 -28.62
CA LEU A 314 -3.34 1.37 -29.27
C LEU A 314 -4.29 1.45 -30.46
N LYS A 315 -4.48 0.36 -31.22
CA LYS A 315 -5.41 0.36 -32.36
C LYS A 315 -6.87 0.33 -31.91
N GLU A 316 -7.16 -0.31 -30.78
CA GLU A 316 -8.51 -0.51 -30.24
C GLU A 316 -9.00 0.61 -29.32
N ARG A 317 -8.13 1.54 -28.93
CA ARG A 317 -8.41 2.56 -27.92
C ARG A 317 -9.61 3.46 -28.24
N LYS A 318 -10.38 3.79 -27.20
CA LYS A 318 -11.56 4.66 -27.26
C LYS A 318 -11.42 5.81 -26.27
N GLU A 319 -12.31 6.79 -26.45
CA GLU A 319 -12.42 7.93 -25.56
C GLU A 319 -12.66 7.49 -24.12
N GLY A 320 -11.81 8.01 -23.22
CA GLY A 320 -11.82 7.81 -21.79
C GLY A 320 -11.22 6.48 -21.32
N ASP A 321 -10.72 5.64 -22.23
CA ASP A 321 -9.86 4.52 -21.83
C ASP A 321 -8.52 5.06 -21.32
N VAL A 322 -7.86 4.26 -20.47
CA VAL A 322 -6.59 4.63 -19.84
C VAL A 322 -5.54 3.56 -20.11
N LEU A 323 -4.36 3.97 -20.57
CA LEU A 323 -3.17 3.12 -20.60
C LEU A 323 -2.19 3.60 -19.53
N THR A 324 -1.81 2.68 -18.65
CA THR A 324 -0.83 2.92 -17.59
C THR A 324 0.45 2.17 -17.88
N VAL A 325 1.56 2.89 -17.86
CA VAL A 325 2.92 2.39 -18.10
C VAL A 325 3.78 2.90 -16.96
N ASP A 326 4.36 1.97 -16.19
CA ASP A 326 5.15 2.29 -14.99
C ASP A 326 4.38 3.25 -14.05
N LYS A 327 4.87 4.48 -13.86
CA LYS A 327 4.25 5.49 -12.98
C LYS A 327 3.35 6.49 -13.70
N SER A 328 3.08 6.29 -14.99
CA SER A 328 2.34 7.25 -15.81
C SER A 328 1.05 6.65 -16.37
N SER A 329 -0.05 7.39 -16.29
CA SER A 329 -1.32 7.00 -16.92
C SER A 329 -1.77 8.01 -17.96
N MET A 330 -2.13 7.50 -19.13
CA MET A 330 -2.55 8.28 -20.29
C MET A 330 -4.04 8.05 -20.53
N LEU A 331 -4.84 9.10 -20.39
CA LEU A 331 -6.25 9.11 -20.73
C LEU A 331 -6.41 9.50 -22.21
N PHE A 332 -7.19 8.72 -22.95
CA PHE A 332 -7.41 8.97 -24.37
C PHE A 332 -8.65 9.84 -24.62
N GLY A 333 -8.52 10.81 -25.53
CA GLY A 333 -9.61 11.67 -26.00
C GLY A 333 -10.43 11.05 -27.13
N ALA A 334 -11.44 11.80 -27.60
CA ALA A 334 -12.30 11.41 -28.72
C ALA A 334 -11.53 11.23 -30.04
N ASP A 335 -10.46 12.00 -30.22
CA ASP A 335 -9.52 11.92 -31.35
C ASP A 335 -8.52 10.75 -31.22
N LYS A 336 -8.67 9.93 -30.17
CA LYS A 336 -7.75 8.86 -29.77
C LYS A 336 -6.35 9.35 -29.41
N ASN A 337 -6.09 10.64 -29.25
CA ASN A 337 -4.81 11.11 -28.73
C ASN A 337 -4.85 11.16 -27.20
N ILE A 338 -3.68 11.37 -26.57
CA ILE A 338 -3.61 11.58 -25.12
C ILE A 338 -4.26 12.93 -24.81
N SER A 339 -5.40 12.92 -24.12
CA SER A 339 -6.08 14.13 -23.67
C SER A 339 -5.63 14.58 -22.29
N GLU A 340 -5.19 13.63 -21.46
CA GLU A 340 -4.70 13.91 -20.12
C GLU A 340 -3.62 12.89 -19.71
N LEU A 341 -2.57 13.38 -19.05
CA LEU A 341 -1.44 12.60 -18.55
C LEU A 341 -1.33 12.78 -17.03
N LEU A 342 -1.44 11.69 -16.29
CA LEU A 342 -1.10 11.62 -14.87
C LEU A 342 0.30 11.01 -14.72
N THR A 343 1.25 11.71 -14.11
CA THR A 343 2.65 11.23 -13.95
C THR A 343 3.39 11.98 -12.84
N ASP A 344 4.65 11.61 -12.58
CA ASP A 344 5.54 12.32 -11.66
C ASP A 344 6.17 13.57 -12.30
N ILE A 345 6.70 14.49 -11.49
CA ILE A 345 7.14 15.81 -12.00
C ILE A 345 8.30 15.69 -13.00
N LYS A 346 9.21 14.75 -12.75
CA LYS A 346 10.41 14.54 -13.58
C LYS A 346 10.02 14.01 -14.95
N THR A 347 9.11 13.05 -14.98
CA THR A 347 8.59 12.43 -16.20
C THR A 347 7.76 13.44 -16.98
N LEU A 348 6.94 14.26 -16.31
CA LEU A 348 6.21 15.36 -16.95
C LEU A 348 7.15 16.31 -17.69
N VAL A 349 8.19 16.81 -17.02
CA VAL A 349 9.16 17.74 -17.62
C VAL A 349 9.83 17.12 -18.84
N THR A 350 10.27 15.87 -18.72
CA THR A 350 10.92 15.14 -19.82
C THR A 350 9.96 14.97 -21.01
N ALA A 351 8.70 14.64 -20.73
CA ALA A 351 7.70 14.41 -21.77
C ALA A 351 7.29 15.70 -22.48
N TYR A 352 7.16 16.79 -21.72
CA TYR A 352 6.85 18.11 -22.24
C TYR A 352 7.91 18.58 -23.26
N TYR A 353 9.20 18.49 -22.92
CA TYR A 353 10.27 18.95 -23.81
C TYR A 353 10.53 18.03 -25.00
N SER A 354 10.32 16.72 -24.84
CA SER A 354 10.52 15.76 -25.93
C SER A 354 9.31 15.63 -26.87
N GLY A 355 8.14 16.13 -26.47
CA GLY A 355 6.87 15.93 -27.18
C GLY A 355 6.41 14.48 -27.18
N LYS A 356 6.92 13.65 -26.25
CA LYS A 356 6.65 12.21 -26.18
C LYS A 356 6.62 11.71 -24.74
N ILE A 357 5.80 10.71 -24.47
CA ILE A 357 5.83 9.94 -23.23
C ILE A 357 6.05 8.47 -23.60
N TYR A 358 7.18 7.90 -23.19
CA TYR A 358 7.66 6.60 -23.71
C TYR A 358 7.69 6.57 -25.25
N GLU A 359 6.97 5.65 -25.88
CA GLU A 359 6.84 5.55 -27.34
C GLU A 359 5.66 6.36 -27.91
N PHE A 360 4.88 7.05 -27.06
CA PHE A 360 3.66 7.74 -27.48
C PHE A 360 3.92 9.23 -27.72
N SER A 361 3.37 9.76 -28.82
CA SER A 361 3.34 11.19 -29.09
C SER A 361 2.49 11.93 -28.06
N LEU A 362 3.00 13.05 -27.55
CA LEU A 362 2.31 13.91 -26.59
C LEU A 362 1.78 15.17 -27.31
N PRO A 363 0.45 15.33 -27.45
CA PRO A 363 -0.13 16.50 -28.11
C PRO A 363 0.11 17.81 -27.36
N GLU A 364 0.13 18.95 -28.08
CA GLU A 364 0.30 20.28 -27.47
C GLU A 364 -0.85 20.67 -26.52
N ASN A 365 -2.05 20.13 -26.73
CA ASN A 365 -3.25 20.41 -25.94
C ASN A 365 -3.46 19.43 -24.77
N VAL A 366 -2.50 18.55 -24.46
CA VAL A 366 -2.66 17.58 -23.36
C VAL A 366 -2.74 18.31 -22.01
N ASN A 367 -3.65 17.86 -21.15
CA ASN A 367 -3.74 18.31 -19.76
C ASN A 367 -2.87 17.42 -18.85
N PHE A 368 -2.40 17.96 -17.74
CA PHE A 368 -1.48 17.28 -16.83
C PHE A 368 -2.07 17.12 -15.43
N ARG A 369 -1.82 15.97 -14.82
CA ARG A 369 -1.94 15.74 -13.38
C ARG A 369 -0.59 15.29 -12.87
N VAL A 370 -0.14 15.91 -11.80
CA VAL A 370 1.13 15.56 -11.18
C VAL A 370 0.82 14.82 -9.90
N LEU A 371 1.35 13.61 -9.75
CA LEU A 371 1.24 12.82 -8.53
C LEU A 371 2.65 12.38 -8.12
N ASP A 372 3.16 12.94 -7.04
CA ASP A 372 4.57 12.73 -6.65
C ASP A 372 4.78 12.87 -5.13
N THR A 373 5.97 12.58 -4.65
CA THR A 373 6.35 12.74 -3.24
C THR A 373 6.52 14.22 -2.87
N PRO A 374 6.33 14.62 -1.59
CA PRO A 374 6.57 16.00 -1.16
C PRO A 374 7.99 16.46 -1.51
N ALA A 375 8.99 15.59 -1.28
CA ALA A 375 10.39 15.86 -1.56
C ALA A 375 10.66 16.22 -3.03
N ASN A 376 9.96 15.59 -3.97
CA ASN A 376 10.09 15.91 -5.39
C ASN A 376 9.36 17.20 -5.76
N LEU A 377 8.17 17.42 -5.21
CA LEU A 377 7.38 18.62 -5.48
C LEU A 377 7.99 19.89 -4.88
N GLN A 378 8.82 19.75 -3.84
CA GLN A 378 9.52 20.84 -3.17
C GLN A 378 10.91 21.15 -3.76
N GLN A 379 11.36 20.41 -4.78
CA GLN A 379 12.65 20.69 -5.42
C GLN A 379 12.65 22.08 -6.06
N LYS A 380 13.80 22.74 -5.98
CA LYS A 380 14.03 24.05 -6.60
C LYS A 380 13.71 24.00 -8.11
N GLY A 381 12.90 24.93 -8.61
CA GLY A 381 12.50 24.99 -10.02
C GLY A 381 11.15 24.32 -10.33
N VAL A 382 10.64 23.44 -9.45
CA VAL A 382 9.38 22.73 -9.71
C VAL A 382 8.18 23.68 -9.68
N ALA A 383 8.15 24.60 -8.72
CA ALA A 383 7.07 25.58 -8.61
C ALA A 383 6.98 26.46 -9.86
N GLU A 384 8.12 26.86 -10.42
CA GLU A 384 8.22 27.64 -11.65
C GLU A 384 7.72 26.85 -12.85
N VAL A 385 8.09 25.57 -12.96
CA VAL A 385 7.57 24.67 -14.01
C VAL A 385 6.05 24.52 -13.91
N LEU A 386 5.51 24.25 -12.72
CA LEU A 386 4.07 24.12 -12.51
C LEU A 386 3.33 25.42 -12.84
N SER A 387 3.94 26.57 -12.52
CA SER A 387 3.40 27.89 -12.86
C SER A 387 3.39 28.14 -14.37
N LEU A 388 4.46 27.75 -15.09
CA LEU A 388 4.52 27.83 -16.55
C LEU A 388 3.46 26.95 -17.23
N LEU A 389 3.09 25.84 -16.60
CA LEU A 389 2.11 24.89 -17.12
C LEU A 389 0.71 25.06 -16.51
N ALA A 390 0.45 26.14 -15.76
CA ALA A 390 -0.72 26.27 -14.89
C ALA A 390 -2.09 26.11 -15.61
N GLU A 391 -2.20 26.50 -16.87
CA GLU A 391 -3.43 26.33 -17.66
C GLU A 391 -3.71 24.86 -18.01
N ARG A 392 -2.65 24.07 -18.18
CA ARG A 392 -2.69 22.65 -18.56
C ARG A 392 -2.66 21.72 -17.36
N VAL A 393 -2.10 22.16 -16.22
CA VAL A 393 -2.13 21.40 -14.95
C VAL A 393 -3.54 21.45 -14.35
N LYS A 394 -4.13 20.26 -14.18
CA LYS A 394 -5.46 20.06 -13.59
C LYS A 394 -5.38 19.68 -12.11
N SER A 395 -4.36 18.94 -11.70
CA SER A 395 -4.07 18.69 -10.29
C SER A 395 -2.58 18.45 -10.02
N VAL A 396 -2.17 18.70 -8.77
CA VAL A 396 -0.86 18.43 -8.18
C VAL A 396 -1.13 17.79 -6.83
N ASP A 397 -0.86 16.50 -6.73
CA ASP A 397 -1.28 15.65 -5.62
C ASP A 397 -0.05 14.92 -5.04
N VAL A 398 -0.13 14.57 -3.75
CA VAL A 398 0.97 13.91 -3.04
C VAL A 398 0.76 12.41 -2.97
N ASN A 399 1.79 11.64 -3.32
CA ASN A 399 1.82 10.18 -3.28
C ASN A 399 2.47 9.64 -2.00
N GLN A 400 1.95 10.01 -0.82
CA GLN A 400 2.44 9.49 0.47
C GLN A 400 1.40 9.65 1.58
N GLU A 401 1.15 8.59 2.34
CA GLU A 401 0.23 8.63 3.47
C GLU A 401 0.67 9.62 4.55
N ASN A 402 -0.29 10.36 5.12
CA ASN A 402 -0.11 11.24 6.28
C ASN A 402 1.03 12.27 6.15
N SER A 403 1.43 12.61 4.93
CA SER A 403 2.52 13.56 4.67
C SER A 403 1.94 14.94 4.38
N LEU A 404 2.50 15.97 5.00
CA LEU A 404 2.14 17.37 4.74
C LEU A 404 2.83 17.83 3.46
N PHE A 405 2.06 18.43 2.54
CA PHE A 405 2.65 19.12 1.41
C PHE A 405 2.98 20.54 1.82
N GLU A 406 4.23 20.77 2.23
CA GLU A 406 4.65 22.10 2.66
C GLU A 406 4.87 23.01 1.46
N LEU A 407 4.19 24.16 1.47
CA LEU A 407 4.27 25.18 0.44
C LEU A 407 4.49 26.53 1.09
N ASN A 408 5.39 27.34 0.51
CA ASN A 408 5.44 28.75 0.84
C ASN A 408 4.23 29.51 0.24
N ILE A 409 4.02 30.75 0.67
CA ILE A 409 2.83 31.53 0.26
C ILE A 409 2.74 31.69 -1.26
N LEU A 410 3.88 31.92 -1.93
CA LEU A 410 3.91 32.10 -3.39
C LEU A 410 3.51 30.82 -4.12
N GLN A 411 4.04 29.68 -3.70
CA GLN A 411 3.71 28.38 -4.28
C GLN A 411 2.25 28.02 -4.05
N PHE A 412 1.75 28.23 -2.83
CA PHE A 412 0.35 27.98 -2.50
C PHE A 412 -0.60 28.80 -3.38
N LYS A 413 -0.29 30.08 -3.63
CA LYS A 413 -1.09 30.93 -4.53
C LYS A 413 -1.16 30.38 -5.95
N ASN A 414 -0.03 29.90 -6.48
CA ASN A 414 0.04 29.40 -7.86
C ASN A 414 -0.67 28.05 -8.03
N LEU A 415 -0.70 27.24 -6.97
CA LEU A 415 -1.30 25.90 -6.99
C LEU A 415 -2.71 25.85 -6.39
N LYS A 416 -3.22 26.96 -5.85
CA LYS A 416 -4.55 27.01 -5.26
C LYS A 416 -5.61 26.53 -6.25
N GLY A 417 -6.44 25.58 -5.82
CA GLY A 417 -7.47 24.97 -6.67
C GLY A 417 -6.95 23.96 -7.69
N LYS A 418 -5.66 23.61 -7.63
CA LYS A 418 -5.02 22.51 -8.39
C LYS A 418 -4.79 21.29 -7.50
N PHE A 419 -5.59 21.13 -6.46
CA PHE A 419 -5.50 20.05 -5.49
C PHE A 419 -6.76 19.19 -5.63
N THR A 420 -6.63 17.88 -5.68
CA THR A 420 -7.78 16.99 -5.79
C THR A 420 -8.43 16.86 -4.43
N SER A 421 -9.70 17.27 -4.32
CA SER A 421 -10.43 17.20 -3.06
C SER A 421 -10.23 15.85 -2.35
N PRO A 422 -10.14 15.81 -1.00
CA PRO A 422 -9.95 14.57 -0.25
C PRO A 422 -10.96 13.45 -0.56
N SER A 423 -12.17 13.81 -1.01
CA SER A 423 -13.24 12.89 -1.39
C SER A 423 -13.20 12.45 -2.86
N ASP A 424 -12.27 12.98 -3.68
CA ASP A 424 -12.24 12.91 -5.15
C ASP A 424 -13.65 12.94 -5.76
N GLU A 425 -14.47 13.92 -5.37
CA GLU A 425 -15.90 13.99 -5.75
C GLU A 425 -16.11 13.99 -7.27
N THR A 426 -15.12 14.48 -8.01
CA THR A 426 -15.13 14.54 -9.47
C THR A 426 -14.59 13.27 -10.13
N LEU A 427 -14.13 12.28 -9.35
CA LEU A 427 -13.44 11.07 -9.80
C LEU A 427 -12.25 11.37 -10.72
N ALA A 428 -11.59 12.51 -10.46
CA ALA A 428 -10.55 13.09 -11.27
C ALA A 428 -9.33 12.18 -11.38
N ILE A 429 -9.01 11.43 -10.34
CA ILE A 429 -7.91 10.47 -10.36
C ILE A 429 -8.42 9.03 -10.33
N ALA A 430 -9.59 8.77 -9.73
CA ALA A 430 -10.21 7.44 -9.76
C ALA A 430 -10.36 6.85 -11.17
N LYS A 431 -10.50 7.70 -12.20
CA LYS A 431 -10.52 7.28 -13.61
C LYS A 431 -9.20 6.67 -14.12
N PHE A 432 -8.08 6.87 -13.43
CA PHE A 432 -6.76 6.34 -13.79
C PHE A 432 -6.42 5.00 -13.12
N GLY A 433 -7.43 4.26 -12.65
CA GLY A 433 -7.33 2.84 -12.31
C GLY A 433 -6.44 2.53 -11.10
N MET A 434 -5.12 2.39 -11.30
CA MET A 434 -4.17 2.00 -10.26
C MET A 434 -3.93 3.08 -9.19
N PHE A 435 -4.27 4.33 -9.50
CA PHE A 435 -4.09 5.47 -8.61
C PHE A 435 -5.32 5.76 -7.73
N LYS A 436 -6.40 4.99 -7.88
CA LYS A 436 -7.65 5.18 -7.13
C LYS A 436 -7.46 5.04 -5.62
N ASP A 437 -6.60 4.11 -5.19
CA ASP A 437 -6.41 3.80 -3.77
C ASP A 437 -5.38 4.73 -3.08
N ILE A 438 -4.60 5.50 -3.85
CA ILE A 438 -3.60 6.46 -3.34
C ILE A 438 -4.28 7.72 -2.75
N LEU A 439 -5.58 7.92 -3.00
CA LEU A 439 -6.32 9.16 -2.66
C LEU A 439 -7.16 9.11 -1.39
N ALA A 440 -7.17 7.99 -0.67
CA ALA A 440 -7.85 7.89 0.62
C ALA A 440 -7.18 8.73 1.74
N LEU A 441 -6.18 9.55 1.39
CA LEU A 441 -5.28 10.22 2.31
C LEU A 441 -5.47 11.73 2.17
N LYS A 442 -6.33 12.23 3.04
CA LYS A 442 -6.74 13.62 3.19
C LYS A 442 -5.61 14.61 2.89
N GLU A 443 -5.82 15.50 1.91
CA GLU A 443 -4.90 16.60 1.64
C GLU A 443 -4.73 17.48 2.88
N ASN A 444 -3.52 17.56 3.41
CA ASN A 444 -3.10 18.57 4.37
C ASN A 444 -1.96 19.37 3.76
N VAL A 445 -2.31 20.32 2.87
CA VAL A 445 -1.37 21.36 2.46
C VAL A 445 -1.02 22.18 3.69
N LEU A 446 0.25 22.18 4.06
CA LEU A 446 0.78 23.02 5.11
C LEU A 446 1.37 24.26 4.47
N LEU A 447 0.78 25.42 4.75
CA LEU A 447 1.37 26.68 4.33
C LEU A 447 2.43 27.08 5.36
N LYS A 448 3.70 26.99 4.94
CA LYS A 448 4.87 27.18 5.80
C LYS A 448 5.76 28.27 5.25
N ASP A 449 5.91 29.37 6.00
CA ASP A 449 6.65 30.54 5.55
C ASP A 449 7.16 31.41 6.71
N SER A 450 7.99 32.40 6.39
CA SER A 450 8.52 33.38 7.37
C SER A 450 7.47 34.41 7.79
N VAL A 451 7.65 35.02 8.97
CA VAL A 451 6.82 36.12 9.48
C VAL A 451 6.77 37.27 8.48
N ALA A 452 7.89 37.59 7.83
CA ALA A 452 7.97 38.66 6.84
C ALA A 452 7.03 38.42 5.64
N ASN A 453 6.94 37.18 5.17
CA ASN A 453 6.09 36.82 4.05
C ASN A 453 4.61 36.78 4.45
N PHE A 454 4.30 36.27 5.65
CA PHE A 454 2.94 36.35 6.20
C PHE A 454 2.49 37.81 6.36
N LYS A 455 3.33 38.69 6.93
CA LYS A 455 3.03 40.11 7.09
C LYS A 455 2.73 40.79 5.76
N THR A 456 3.49 40.46 4.72
CA THR A 456 3.25 40.95 3.35
C THR A 456 1.91 40.45 2.81
N ALA A 457 1.61 39.16 2.94
CA ALA A 457 0.36 38.56 2.46
C ALA A 457 -0.89 39.10 3.20
N LEU A 458 -0.78 39.34 4.51
CA LEU A 458 -1.85 39.90 5.34
C LEU A 458 -2.23 41.33 4.97
N GLY A 459 -1.30 42.09 4.37
CA GLY A 459 -1.54 43.44 3.85
C GLY A 459 -2.34 43.50 2.55
N ASN A 460 -2.56 42.35 1.88
CA ASN A 460 -3.26 42.26 0.60
C ASN A 460 -4.55 41.41 0.74
N SER A 461 -5.69 41.96 0.34
CA SER A 461 -6.99 41.28 0.47
C SER A 461 -7.12 39.98 -0.35
N SER A 462 -6.48 39.91 -1.51
CA SER A 462 -6.47 38.69 -2.34
C SER A 462 -5.63 37.58 -1.69
N ASP A 463 -4.49 37.95 -1.09
CA ASP A 463 -3.58 37.01 -0.43
C ASP A 463 -4.17 36.53 0.90
N LEU A 464 -4.82 37.42 1.66
CA LEU A 464 -5.60 37.03 2.84
C LEU A 464 -6.68 35.99 2.49
N ASN A 465 -7.35 36.12 1.34
CA ASN A 465 -8.32 35.11 0.88
C ASN A 465 -7.65 33.80 0.44
N ALA A 466 -6.37 33.82 0.05
CA ALA A 466 -5.58 32.61 -0.13
C ALA A 466 -5.25 31.95 1.22
N LEU A 467 -4.76 32.70 2.20
CA LEU A 467 -4.49 32.19 3.55
C LEU A 467 -5.74 31.56 4.19
N LYS A 468 -6.92 32.16 3.99
CA LYS A 468 -8.21 31.60 4.43
C LYS A 468 -8.53 30.22 3.85
N SER A 469 -8.02 29.91 2.67
CA SER A 469 -8.22 28.61 2.03
C SER A 469 -7.15 27.57 2.38
N ALA A 470 -6.08 27.95 3.10
CA ALA A 470 -5.10 26.98 3.58
C ALA A 470 -5.74 26.09 4.66
N ASN A 471 -5.40 24.80 4.69
CA ASN A 471 -5.89 23.89 5.72
C ASN A 471 -5.14 24.11 7.04
N SER A 472 -3.82 24.25 6.94
CA SER A 472 -2.92 24.45 8.06
C SER A 472 -1.87 25.51 7.74
N ILE A 473 -1.42 26.22 8.78
CA ILE A 473 -0.40 27.25 8.74
C ILE A 473 0.66 26.93 9.80
N ASP A 474 1.92 27.15 9.45
CA ASP A 474 3.12 27.06 10.29
C ASP A 474 4.03 28.25 9.97
N VAL A 475 4.49 28.97 10.99
CA VAL A 475 5.38 30.13 10.84
C VAL A 475 6.81 29.73 11.20
N THR A 476 7.72 29.75 10.23
CA THR A 476 9.07 29.15 10.37
C THR A 476 10.01 29.87 11.33
N ASP A 477 9.69 31.11 11.69
CA ASP A 477 10.56 31.91 12.54
C ASP A 477 10.24 31.57 14.00
N GLU A 478 10.91 30.55 14.57
CA GLU A 478 10.66 30.05 15.94
C GLU A 478 10.72 31.13 17.04
N GLN A 479 11.36 32.28 16.76
CA GLN A 479 11.43 33.44 17.66
C GLN A 479 10.68 34.67 17.12
N GLY A 480 10.06 34.56 15.94
CA GLY A 480 9.29 35.61 15.29
C GLY A 480 7.87 35.68 15.83
N VAL A 481 7.39 36.91 16.07
CA VAL A 481 6.01 37.16 16.49
C VAL A 481 5.20 37.61 15.28
N LEU A 482 4.17 36.86 14.91
CA LEU A 482 3.26 37.25 13.84
C LEU A 482 2.16 38.16 14.38
N GLU A 483 2.22 39.44 14.00
CA GLU A 483 1.22 40.44 14.38
C GLU A 483 -0.04 40.32 13.51
N LEU A 484 -1.20 40.21 14.17
CA LEU A 484 -2.50 40.08 13.55
C LEU A 484 -3.46 41.13 14.11
N THR A 485 -4.25 41.74 13.23
CA THR A 485 -5.46 42.45 13.67
C THR A 485 -6.47 41.43 14.22
N LEU A 486 -7.37 41.86 15.12
CA LEU A 486 -8.41 40.99 15.67
C LEU A 486 -9.26 40.31 14.58
N VAL A 487 -9.50 41.00 13.46
CA VAL A 487 -10.22 40.46 12.30
C VAL A 487 -9.41 39.36 11.61
N GLN A 488 -8.12 39.59 11.33
CA GLN A 488 -7.25 38.58 10.71
C GLN A 488 -7.11 37.36 11.61
N TYR A 489 -6.90 37.57 12.91
CA TYR A 489 -6.82 36.50 13.90
C TYR A 489 -8.10 35.65 13.90
N SER A 490 -9.26 36.29 13.97
CA SER A 490 -10.56 35.58 13.96
C SER A 490 -10.78 34.74 12.70
N LEU A 491 -10.17 35.12 11.57
CA LEU A 491 -10.28 34.41 10.29
C LEU A 491 -9.26 33.26 10.14
N LEU A 492 -8.16 33.29 10.88
CA LEU A 492 -7.02 32.40 10.67
C LEU A 492 -6.64 31.55 11.87
N ARG A 493 -7.09 31.88 13.10
CA ARG A 493 -6.66 31.24 14.35
C ARG A 493 -6.72 29.70 14.31
N ASP A 494 -7.78 29.13 13.74
CA ASP A 494 -8.00 27.68 13.71
C ASP A 494 -7.09 26.96 12.71
N LYS A 495 -6.32 27.71 11.90
CA LYS A 495 -5.39 27.19 10.90
C LYS A 495 -3.97 27.04 11.43
N PHE A 496 -3.60 27.77 12.48
CA PHE A 496 -2.28 27.62 13.08
C PHE A 496 -2.24 26.29 13.84
N ILE A 497 -1.37 25.38 13.41
CA ILE A 497 -1.31 24.02 13.96
C ILE A 497 -0.07 23.77 14.83
N ASP A 498 0.97 24.60 14.69
CA ASP A 498 2.18 24.46 15.51
C ASP A 498 1.99 25.21 16.82
N ALA A 499 2.07 24.48 17.93
CA ALA A 499 1.98 25.05 19.27
C ALA A 499 3.18 25.93 19.63
N ASN A 500 4.22 25.99 18.78
CA ASN A 500 5.36 26.88 18.94
C ASN A 500 5.20 28.23 18.24
N ASP A 501 4.25 28.35 17.30
CA ASP A 501 3.93 29.63 16.65
C ASP A 501 3.60 30.68 17.72
N THR A 502 4.04 31.93 17.53
CA THR A 502 3.70 33.03 18.44
C THR A 502 2.89 34.09 17.71
N LEU A 503 1.64 34.28 18.14
CA LEU A 503 0.68 35.18 17.49
C LEU A 503 0.38 36.36 18.40
N LEU A 504 0.60 37.59 17.93
CA LEU A 504 0.25 38.79 18.68
C LEU A 504 -1.01 39.43 18.10
N VAL A 505 -2.03 39.59 18.93
CA VAL A 505 -3.27 40.26 18.58
C VAL A 505 -3.34 41.59 19.33
N SER A 506 -3.39 42.69 18.58
CA SER A 506 -3.48 44.03 19.15
C SER A 506 -4.93 44.50 19.31
N ASP A 507 -5.14 45.41 20.26
CA ASP A 507 -6.43 46.08 20.53
C ASP A 507 -7.60 45.13 20.78
N VAL A 508 -7.35 44.05 21.53
CA VAL A 508 -8.34 43.02 21.83
C VAL A 508 -9.46 43.61 22.70
N THR A 509 -10.70 43.42 22.24
CA THR A 509 -11.94 43.75 22.93
C THR A 509 -13.05 42.81 22.48
N GLY A 510 -14.12 42.66 23.27
CA GLY A 510 -15.19 41.72 22.95
C GLY A 510 -14.77 40.25 23.09
N ALA A 511 -15.42 39.36 22.34
CA ALA A 511 -15.19 37.92 22.42
C ALA A 511 -14.16 37.42 21.39
N VAL A 512 -13.22 36.60 21.86
CA VAL A 512 -12.20 35.92 21.06
C VAL A 512 -11.92 34.54 21.68
N ALA A 513 -11.67 33.54 20.84
CA ALA A 513 -11.18 32.23 21.28
C ALA A 513 -9.69 32.15 20.97
N ALA A 514 -8.90 31.58 21.88
CA ALA A 514 -7.50 31.30 21.65
C ALA A 514 -7.33 30.20 20.57
N SER A 515 -6.15 30.19 19.98
CA SER A 515 -5.72 29.22 18.98
C SER A 515 -4.97 28.07 19.65
N LYS A 516 -4.32 27.23 18.84
CA LYS A 516 -3.39 26.22 19.34
C LYS A 516 -1.96 26.74 19.49
N ALA A 517 -1.68 27.93 18.96
CA ALA A 517 -0.38 28.59 19.03
C ALA A 517 -0.21 29.29 20.39
N LYS A 518 0.94 29.95 20.60
CA LYS A 518 1.20 30.81 21.76
C LYS A 518 0.62 32.19 21.48
N ASP A 519 -0.58 32.43 21.99
CA ASP A 519 -1.29 33.68 21.73
C ASP A 519 -0.90 34.80 22.69
N ILE A 520 -0.73 36.01 22.17
CA ILE A 520 -0.47 37.22 22.96
C ILE A 520 -1.61 38.21 22.69
N PHE A 521 -2.54 38.32 23.64
CA PHE A 521 -3.66 39.25 23.56
C PHE A 521 -3.31 40.58 24.20
N THR A 522 -3.04 41.60 23.40
CA THR A 522 -2.87 42.98 23.89
C THR A 522 -4.23 43.65 24.01
N LEU A 523 -4.67 43.89 25.25
CA LEU A 523 -5.99 44.46 25.52
C LEU A 523 -6.09 45.91 25.02
N SER A 524 -7.26 46.31 24.52
CA SER A 524 -7.54 47.71 24.22
C SER A 524 -7.62 48.54 25.50
N ALA A 525 -7.21 49.82 25.46
CA ALA A 525 -7.37 50.74 26.59
C ALA A 525 -8.84 50.93 27.01
N ASN A 526 -9.77 50.77 26.05
CA ASN A 526 -11.21 50.88 26.25
C ASN A 526 -11.91 49.52 26.19
N VAL A 527 -11.20 48.44 26.54
CA VAL A 527 -11.73 47.08 26.53
C VAL A 527 -13.07 47.00 27.29
N SER A 528 -14.05 46.37 26.66
CA SER A 528 -15.36 46.10 27.25
C SER A 528 -15.88 44.75 26.76
N ASN A 529 -16.65 44.07 27.60
CA ASN A 529 -17.21 42.75 27.32
C ASN A 529 -16.15 41.73 26.87
N LEU A 530 -14.95 41.80 27.43
CA LEU A 530 -13.86 40.89 27.05
C LEU A 530 -14.28 39.45 27.37
N THR A 531 -14.18 38.56 26.41
CA THR A 531 -14.30 37.12 26.63
C THR A 531 -13.16 36.46 25.88
N ILE A 532 -12.26 35.79 26.61
CA ILE A 532 -11.22 34.96 26.00
C ILE A 532 -11.54 33.49 26.35
N SER A 533 -11.89 32.68 25.36
CA SER A 533 -12.07 31.24 25.54
C SER A 533 -10.83 30.46 25.14
N ASP A 534 -10.78 29.20 25.58
CA ASP A 534 -9.75 28.22 25.18
C ASP A 534 -8.31 28.63 25.54
N PHE A 535 -8.16 29.51 26.53
CA PHE A 535 -6.87 30.05 26.95
C PHE A 535 -5.94 28.95 27.47
N SER A 536 -4.76 28.86 26.88
CA SER A 536 -3.74 27.87 27.19
C SER A 536 -2.76 28.36 28.27
N ASN A 537 -1.91 27.46 28.77
CA ASN A 537 -0.86 27.85 29.72
C ASN A 537 0.30 28.64 29.07
N GLU A 538 0.41 28.58 27.74
CA GLU A 538 1.44 29.29 26.96
C GLU A 538 0.95 30.67 26.49
N ASP A 539 -0.37 30.89 26.52
CA ASP A 539 -0.97 32.15 26.12
C ASP A 539 -0.68 33.26 27.12
N LYS A 540 -0.67 34.49 26.62
CA LYS A 540 -0.34 35.68 27.39
C LYS A 540 -1.36 36.78 27.15
N ILE A 541 -1.56 37.58 28.18
CA ILE A 541 -2.36 38.79 28.10
C ILE A 541 -1.45 39.96 28.41
N ASN A 542 -1.42 40.92 27.50
CA ASN A 542 -0.67 42.15 27.66
C ASN A 542 -1.60 43.27 28.16
N PHE A 543 -1.32 43.74 29.39
CA PHE A 543 -2.11 44.73 30.11
C PHE A 543 -1.58 46.17 29.99
N LYS A 544 -0.56 46.42 29.16
CA LYS A 544 0.09 47.75 29.06
C LYS A 544 -0.89 48.90 28.81
N ASN A 545 -1.91 48.66 28.00
CA ASN A 545 -2.92 49.66 27.64
C ASN A 545 -3.92 49.95 28.77
N LEU A 546 -3.94 49.12 29.83
CA LEU A 546 -4.76 49.32 31.02
C LEU A 546 -4.01 50.02 32.17
N GLY A 547 -2.83 50.58 31.90
CA GLY A 547 -2.08 51.34 32.88
C GLY A 547 -1.33 50.49 33.91
N VAL A 548 -1.24 49.16 33.68
CA VAL A 548 -0.42 48.24 34.46
C VAL A 548 1.06 48.50 34.15
N LYS A 549 1.89 48.56 35.19
CA LYS A 549 3.32 48.94 35.11
C LYS A 549 4.27 47.93 35.76
N GLU A 550 3.75 47.02 36.58
CA GLU A 550 4.53 46.02 37.29
C GLU A 550 4.07 44.62 36.88
N LYS A 551 5.00 43.71 36.59
CA LYS A 551 4.66 42.30 36.34
C LYS A 551 4.15 41.67 37.63
N ILE A 552 3.38 40.61 37.47
CA ILE A 552 2.99 39.75 38.59
C ILE A 552 4.24 39.27 39.32
N SER A 553 4.48 39.75 40.54
CA SER A 553 5.41 39.13 41.48
C SER A 553 4.64 38.26 42.47
N ALA A 554 5.30 37.29 43.12
CA ALA A 554 4.69 36.50 44.20
C ALA A 554 4.08 37.37 45.33
N GLN A 555 4.54 38.62 45.44
CA GLN A 555 4.02 39.61 46.38
C GLN A 555 2.65 40.16 45.96
N ASN A 556 2.28 40.11 44.68
CA ASN A 556 1.06 40.67 44.11
C ASN A 556 -0.04 39.59 43.84
N LEU A 557 0.30 38.29 43.94
CA LEU A 557 -0.55 37.15 43.57
C LEU A 557 -1.52 36.60 44.64
N GLY A 558 -1.44 37.08 45.89
CA GLY A 558 -2.24 36.49 46.98
C GLY A 558 -2.87 37.56 47.85
N LEU A 559 -4.20 37.63 47.90
CA LEU A 559 -4.87 38.59 48.77
C LEU A 559 -4.66 38.30 50.26
N ALA A 560 -4.53 37.02 50.65
CA ALA A 560 -4.14 36.66 52.00
C ALA A 560 -2.74 37.20 52.39
N ALA A 561 -1.82 37.36 51.42
CA ALA A 561 -0.51 37.97 51.62
C ALA A 561 -0.54 39.51 51.61
N ASN A 562 -1.64 40.11 51.14
CA ASN A 562 -1.81 41.55 50.94
C ASN A 562 -2.96 42.18 51.74
N ALA A 563 -3.57 41.43 52.66
CA ALA A 563 -4.62 41.89 53.56
C ALA A 563 -4.20 43.21 54.27
N GLY A 564 -4.95 44.29 54.04
CA GLY A 564 -4.72 45.61 54.64
C GLY A 564 -3.61 46.46 54.00
N ARG A 565 -3.04 46.01 52.87
CA ARG A 565 -2.08 46.79 52.07
C ARG A 565 -2.78 47.81 51.16
N GLU A 566 -2.02 48.81 50.76
CA GLU A 566 -2.43 49.85 49.82
C GLU A 566 -2.42 49.32 48.38
N ILE A 567 -3.50 49.58 47.63
CA ILE A 567 -3.55 49.36 46.18
C ILE A 567 -2.51 50.26 45.54
N LYS A 568 -1.55 49.70 44.80
CA LYS A 568 -0.56 50.48 44.08
C LYS A 568 -0.99 50.69 42.64
N ASN A 569 -0.71 51.90 42.16
CA ASN A 569 -0.97 52.27 40.78
C ASN A 569 -0.09 51.47 39.82
N GLY A 570 -0.71 50.66 38.97
CA GLY A 570 -0.08 49.84 37.95
C GLY A 570 0.08 48.37 38.34
N ASP A 571 -0.48 47.92 39.46
CA ASP A 571 -0.43 46.52 39.90
C ASP A 571 -1.55 45.66 39.30
N ILE A 572 -1.31 44.35 39.21
CA ILE A 572 -2.33 43.32 39.01
C ILE A 572 -2.37 42.42 40.25
N TYR A 573 -3.57 42.23 40.81
CA TYR A 573 -3.86 41.33 41.92
C TYR A 573 -4.62 40.09 41.43
N SER A 574 -4.44 38.93 42.08
CA SER A 574 -5.25 37.75 41.78
C SER A 574 -5.86 37.12 43.04
N VAL A 575 -7.12 36.69 42.91
CA VAL A 575 -7.95 36.04 43.93
C VAL A 575 -8.28 34.65 43.45
N LYS A 576 -8.15 33.64 44.30
CA LYS A 576 -8.63 32.29 43.98
C LYS A 576 -9.83 31.95 44.85
N MET A 577 -10.95 31.65 44.20
CA MET A 577 -12.19 31.20 44.83
C MET A 577 -12.33 29.68 44.71
N ASP A 578 -12.78 29.02 45.78
CA ASP A 578 -13.02 27.56 45.77
C ASP A 578 -14.47 27.23 45.35
N GLU A 579 -15.00 27.96 44.38
CA GLU A 579 -16.36 27.82 43.87
C GLU A 579 -16.47 28.24 42.40
N ASN A 580 -17.62 27.96 41.79
CA ASN A 580 -17.97 28.50 40.48
C ASN A 580 -18.40 29.96 40.66
N ILE A 581 -17.85 30.87 39.86
CA ILE A 581 -18.08 32.31 39.97
C ILE A 581 -18.76 32.90 38.73
N SER A 582 -19.10 32.09 37.72
CA SER A 582 -19.87 32.58 36.58
C SER A 582 -21.20 33.19 37.05
N GLY A 583 -21.45 34.45 36.67
CA GLY A 583 -22.62 35.22 37.09
C GLY A 583 -22.47 35.99 38.42
N LYS A 584 -21.32 35.90 39.10
CA LYS A 584 -20.96 36.78 40.23
C LYS A 584 -20.62 38.17 39.73
N ASP A 585 -21.00 39.18 40.53
CA ASP A 585 -20.74 40.60 40.30
C ASP A 585 -19.98 41.19 41.49
N TYR A 586 -18.65 41.17 41.39
CA TYR A 586 -17.76 41.69 42.43
C TYR A 586 -17.57 43.22 42.38
N GLY A 587 -18.13 43.90 41.36
CA GLY A 587 -18.29 45.36 41.35
C GLY A 587 -19.57 45.82 42.04
N GLY A 588 -20.41 44.90 42.50
CA GLY A 588 -21.71 45.18 43.08
C GLY A 588 -22.07 44.21 44.19
N LYS A 589 -23.12 43.42 43.97
CA LYS A 589 -23.79 42.64 45.03
C LYS A 589 -22.88 41.59 45.70
N ASP A 590 -21.91 41.05 44.98
CA ASP A 590 -21.01 39.99 45.49
C ASP A 590 -19.67 40.57 46.00
N PHE A 591 -19.46 41.89 45.98
CA PHE A 591 -18.23 42.55 46.44
C PHE A 591 -17.80 42.12 47.85
N ALA A 592 -18.77 41.92 48.75
CA ALA A 592 -18.48 41.48 50.11
C ALA A 592 -17.77 40.12 50.16
N GLU A 593 -18.06 39.21 49.22
CA GLU A 593 -17.41 37.89 49.13
C GLU A 593 -15.95 38.02 48.66
N LEU A 594 -15.70 38.92 47.70
CA LEU A 594 -14.36 39.26 47.22
C LEU A 594 -13.46 39.68 48.38
N ILE A 595 -13.98 40.49 49.30
CA ILE A 595 -13.24 41.03 50.45
C ILE A 595 -13.22 40.05 51.64
N ALA A 596 -14.32 39.32 51.89
CA ALA A 596 -14.44 38.37 53.00
C ALA A 596 -13.47 37.20 52.87
N ALA A 597 -13.20 36.74 51.64
CA ALA A 597 -12.14 35.77 51.36
C ALA A 597 -10.75 36.23 51.87
N ASN A 598 -10.51 37.55 52.03
CA ASN A 598 -9.20 38.13 52.33
C ASN A 598 -9.01 38.60 53.79
N LYS A 599 -10.05 38.51 54.62
CA LYS A 599 -10.07 38.90 56.05
C LYS A 599 -9.84 40.40 56.36
N THR A 600 -9.43 41.25 55.42
CA THR A 600 -9.46 42.74 55.52
C THR A 600 -9.63 43.39 54.14
N ALA A 601 -10.28 44.57 54.09
CA ALA A 601 -10.39 45.38 52.87
C ALA A 601 -9.03 45.98 52.46
N PHE A 602 -8.80 46.15 51.17
CA PHE A 602 -7.63 46.89 50.68
C PHE A 602 -7.75 48.36 51.07
N LYS A 603 -6.61 48.96 51.46
CA LYS A 603 -6.53 50.41 51.64
C LYS A 603 -6.41 51.05 50.27
N ASN A 604 -7.18 52.10 50.07
CA ASN A 604 -7.21 52.83 48.80
C ASN A 604 -6.82 54.30 49.02
N THR A 605 -5.53 54.55 49.20
CA THR A 605 -4.98 55.88 49.48
C THR A 605 -4.30 56.53 48.27
N THR A 606 -4.44 55.92 47.08
CA THR A 606 -3.90 56.49 45.83
C THR A 606 -4.72 57.68 45.35
N SER A 607 -4.06 58.76 44.92
CA SER A 607 -4.72 60.03 44.56
C SER A 607 -5.74 59.89 43.41
N ASN A 608 -6.92 60.51 43.58
CA ASN A 608 -7.96 60.76 42.57
C ASN A 608 -7.36 61.12 41.19
N GLN A 609 -7.47 60.20 40.24
CA GLN A 609 -7.03 60.39 38.86
C GLN A 609 -7.91 59.53 37.94
N GLU A 610 -8.40 60.11 36.85
CA GLU A 610 -9.18 59.38 35.83
C GLU A 610 -8.34 58.22 35.22
N GLY A 611 -8.92 57.02 35.14
CA GLY A 611 -8.34 55.85 34.47
C GLY A 611 -8.11 54.62 35.36
N THR A 612 -7.83 53.48 34.74
CA THR A 612 -7.54 52.21 35.44
C THR A 612 -6.27 52.34 36.29
N LYS A 613 -6.38 51.99 37.57
CA LYS A 613 -5.30 52.05 38.56
C LYS A 613 -4.67 50.69 38.83
N ALA A 614 -5.48 49.66 38.89
CA ALA A 614 -5.04 48.30 39.07
C ALA A 614 -6.02 47.34 38.40
N VAL A 615 -5.59 46.10 38.21
CA VAL A 615 -6.47 45.02 37.72
C VAL A 615 -6.57 43.95 38.79
N VAL A 616 -7.77 43.37 38.95
CA VAL A 616 -8.00 42.21 39.82
C VAL A 616 -8.47 41.05 38.97
N ALA A 617 -7.75 39.93 39.01
CA ALA A 617 -8.12 38.67 38.40
C ALA A 617 -8.73 37.74 39.44
N VAL A 618 -10.05 37.53 39.39
CA VAL A 618 -10.77 36.61 40.28
C VAL A 618 -10.92 35.27 39.58
N GLN A 619 -10.11 34.28 39.97
CA GLN A 619 -10.14 32.91 39.46
C GLN A 619 -11.11 32.06 40.26
N GLY A 620 -12.20 31.62 39.64
CA GLY A 620 -13.07 30.56 40.13
C GLY A 620 -12.74 29.20 39.51
N LYS A 621 -13.59 28.21 39.79
CA LYS A 621 -13.50 26.87 39.21
C LYS A 621 -13.87 26.83 37.74
N ASP A 622 -14.77 27.70 37.29
CA ASP A 622 -15.40 27.74 35.96
C ASP A 622 -14.91 28.90 35.08
N VAL A 623 -14.53 30.04 35.66
CA VAL A 623 -14.08 31.22 34.92
C VAL A 623 -13.09 32.07 35.74
N THR A 624 -12.23 32.81 35.05
CA THR A 624 -11.44 33.89 35.65
C THR A 624 -11.99 35.24 35.21
N GLN A 625 -12.55 36.01 36.14
CA GLN A 625 -13.09 37.34 35.86
C GLN A 625 -12.02 38.41 36.08
N LEU A 626 -11.84 39.31 35.12
CA LEU A 626 -10.95 40.47 35.22
C LEU A 626 -11.77 41.71 35.57
N TYR A 627 -11.32 42.45 36.58
CA TYR A 627 -11.89 43.71 36.99
C TYR A 627 -10.85 44.82 36.94
N LYS A 628 -11.24 46.02 36.55
CA LYS A 628 -10.44 47.23 36.71
C LYS A 628 -10.81 47.92 38.02
N ILE A 629 -9.82 48.46 38.70
CA ILE A 629 -10.00 49.37 39.83
C ILE A 629 -9.78 50.80 39.34
N VAL A 630 -10.75 51.67 39.61
CA VAL A 630 -10.64 53.12 39.45
C VAL A 630 -10.72 53.72 40.84
N ALA A 631 -9.57 53.98 41.45
CA ALA A 631 -9.48 54.48 42.82
C ALA A 631 -9.83 55.96 42.92
N ASP A 632 -10.62 56.31 43.94
CA ASP A 632 -10.98 57.68 44.30
C ASP A 632 -10.17 58.25 45.48
N GLY A 633 -9.28 57.45 46.08
CA GLY A 633 -8.40 57.87 47.18
C GLY A 633 -9.11 58.14 48.51
N ASN A 634 -10.34 57.65 48.71
CA ASN A 634 -11.13 57.86 49.93
C ASN A 634 -10.63 57.05 51.15
N GLY A 635 -9.63 56.17 50.96
CA GLY A 635 -8.96 55.40 52.01
C GLY A 635 -9.30 53.90 52.04
N THR A 636 -10.45 53.46 51.54
CA THR A 636 -10.86 52.04 51.53
C THR A 636 -11.48 51.67 50.19
N LEU A 637 -11.14 50.50 49.65
CA LEU A 637 -11.74 50.05 48.39
C LEU A 637 -13.26 49.81 48.53
N GLU A 638 -14.06 50.41 47.66
CA GLU A 638 -15.52 50.25 47.59
C GLU A 638 -15.96 49.56 46.29
N SER A 639 -17.16 48.97 46.28
CA SER A 639 -17.68 48.24 45.11
C SER A 639 -17.80 49.11 43.86
N SER A 640 -18.18 50.40 44.02
CA SER A 640 -18.29 51.38 42.92
C SER A 640 -16.97 51.68 42.20
N GLU A 641 -15.84 51.37 42.83
CA GLU A 641 -14.51 51.57 42.27
C GLU A 641 -14.04 50.38 41.42
N ILE A 642 -14.81 49.28 41.42
CA ILE A 642 -14.49 48.04 40.72
C ILE A 642 -15.48 47.85 39.57
N SER A 643 -14.96 47.63 38.37
CA SER A 643 -15.81 47.33 37.21
C SER A 643 -15.25 46.18 36.39
N LEU A 644 -16.15 45.30 35.94
CA LEU A 644 -15.80 44.13 35.16
C LEU A 644 -15.20 44.56 33.81
N ILE A 645 -14.02 44.05 33.50
CA ILE A 645 -13.39 44.11 32.18
C ILE A 645 -13.93 42.98 31.31
N GLY A 646 -13.97 41.77 31.87
CA GLY A 646 -14.46 40.58 31.20
C GLY A 646 -14.02 39.29 31.86
N ALA A 647 -14.03 38.21 31.09
CA ALA A 647 -13.86 36.85 31.57
C ALA A 647 -12.90 36.05 30.68
N ILE A 648 -12.16 35.13 31.29
CA ILE A 648 -11.22 34.24 30.62
C ILE A 648 -11.52 32.82 31.07
N THR A 649 -11.65 31.92 30.11
CA THR A 649 -11.87 30.49 30.32
C THR A 649 -10.78 29.69 29.63
N ALA A 650 -10.44 28.56 30.23
CA ALA A 650 -9.58 27.53 29.67
C ALA A 650 -10.38 26.22 29.58
N GLU A 651 -9.88 25.25 28.81
CA GLU A 651 -10.44 23.89 28.82
C GLU A 651 -9.58 22.94 29.65
N LYS A 652 -10.24 22.11 30.45
CA LYS A 652 -9.62 21.00 31.17
C LYS A 652 -10.57 19.81 31.21
N ASP A 653 -10.10 18.65 30.74
CA ASP A 653 -10.86 17.39 30.72
C ASP A 653 -12.25 17.52 30.06
N GLY A 654 -12.38 18.37 29.03
CA GLY A 654 -13.63 18.63 28.32
C GLY A 654 -14.62 19.54 29.06
N ALA A 655 -14.20 20.19 30.15
CA ALA A 655 -14.97 21.18 30.89
C ALA A 655 -14.29 22.57 30.84
N SER A 656 -15.11 23.61 30.80
CA SER A 656 -14.65 25.00 30.94
C SER A 656 -14.21 25.26 32.39
N VAL A 657 -13.03 25.81 32.56
CA VAL A 657 -12.44 26.18 33.85
C VAL A 657 -11.89 27.59 33.85
N GLY A 658 -11.71 28.17 35.03
CA GLY A 658 -11.08 29.48 35.17
C GLY A 658 -9.60 29.44 34.81
N ALA A 659 -9.21 30.21 33.78
CA ALA A 659 -7.83 30.28 33.32
C ALA A 659 -6.88 30.74 34.42
N VAL A 660 -5.73 30.06 34.55
CA VAL A 660 -4.71 30.43 35.54
C VAL A 660 -3.90 31.59 34.98
N LEU A 661 -3.89 32.72 35.69
CA LEU A 661 -3.03 33.85 35.36
C LEU A 661 -1.91 33.96 36.39
N ASN A 662 -0.68 33.71 35.95
CA ASN A 662 0.54 33.82 36.75
C ASN A 662 1.56 34.72 36.01
N GLU A 663 2.79 34.78 36.51
CA GLU A 663 3.86 35.64 35.94
C GLU A 663 4.18 35.36 34.46
N GLN A 664 4.08 34.11 34.00
CA GLN A 664 4.37 33.76 32.60
C GLN A 664 3.24 34.15 31.63
N ASN A 665 2.00 34.24 32.12
CA ASN A 665 0.82 34.58 31.31
C ASN A 665 0.55 36.09 31.20
N ILE A 666 1.33 36.93 31.89
CA ILE A 666 1.11 38.40 31.92
C ILE A 666 2.28 39.15 31.32
N LEU A 667 1.96 40.05 30.39
CA LEU A 667 2.87 41.01 29.77
C LEU A 667 2.42 42.44 30.09
N ILE A 668 3.38 43.37 30.09
CA ILE A 668 3.17 44.78 30.42
C ILE A 668 3.96 45.75 29.52
N ASP A 669 4.61 45.22 28.48
CA ASP A 669 5.54 45.88 27.57
C ASP A 669 5.02 45.99 26.12
#